data_AF-A0A1G6Z9L8-F1
#
_entry.id   AF-A0A1G6Z9L8-F1
#
_cell.length_a   1.000
_cell.length_b   1.000
_cell.length_c   1.000
_cell.angle_alpha   90.00
_cell.angle_beta   90.00
_cell.angle_gamma   90.00
#
_symmetry.space_group_name_H-M   'P 1'
#
loop_
_entity.id
_entity.type
_entity.pdbx_description
1 polymer ?
#
loop_
_entity_poly.entity_id
_entity_poly.type
_entity_poly.pdbx_seq_one_letter_code
_entity_poly.pdbx_strand_id
1 'polypeptide(L)'
;MSGERVPSARAYRNPGAHRAAEPQDQVAVPVGDASAGAARRGSVSAGASSRLAEHLVPRSRSTAVGTALPAPRASLPVPRPPTPAQQQQIEKRAKKQAAIAAGQTVDDAMAYFEGFDALCARGLITAENEQRTLSTAFRWAERGIAAFGSLTELQRNGDDGQKSFVTLYQKRAAIATALARSLPPLPAEEAYALSARMLKARSEPVDLPALDSDLHAYLGQVDLAAKAIEPYIRASSEVMEKLGNTAHLKAYAGLIEVLKSAVLTLTKLRMRAFDLHKEQICTLGNRMVVAEGMRGTEILRETVAMLTCAVNLSDSVAIDLLQDARIPRQQTLASRMENGALLLREHAEAFIGLASRHFDAEAGAAQPDILEFARQLAVAIGALAQQCDAVLEAPKLSRANAKLLEGTTLLGQPTGHDVPALSLDDVEDSLVPQAPEASASAPSPRRSSAGKARKTAGRQAAQDAGSVPSAPALSLRQAAVLELAQERLKAFPAPKLARLRGPGDLLTLGESLQKDISVISAAMEQRSEPLSAARQMRRTLDGWFGAPGQWRARREQLEAAGIVGTPSVAQALVALDERIAAIDGLHRSVDAIGADRVKTFPYPDLKHVSHLLATATDAKASGPGVRVGAPRKLPSPGDPDDRHGTLFEVKLDTGKLADGRPAPALYVHLHAKSPITAEACRTVPFEALDAFHVKTADQRGKGATWELLNDALHSVHRGVLDTEVLKALQHRMARG
;
A
#
# COMPACT_ATOMS: atom_id res chain seq x y z
N MET A 1 20.06 -25.84 66.01
CA MET A 1 18.61 -25.94 66.32
C MET A 1 17.87 -25.28 65.17
N SER A 2 16.82 -25.93 64.68
CA SER A 2 15.63 -25.39 63.98
C SER A 2 15.89 -24.56 62.70
N GLY A 3 15.42 -24.94 61.50
CA GLY A 3 14.03 -25.32 61.16
C GLY A 3 13.36 -24.08 60.58
N GLU A 4 12.81 -24.06 59.37
CA GLU A 4 11.72 -24.92 58.88
C GLU A 4 11.83 -25.35 57.39
N ARG A 5 10.81 -26.06 56.90
CA ARG A 5 10.76 -26.80 55.63
C ARG A 5 9.46 -26.54 54.86
N VAL A 6 9.55 -26.42 53.53
CA VAL A 6 8.64 -27.07 52.52
C VAL A 6 7.20 -26.45 52.45
N PRO A 7 6.45 -26.44 51.32
CA PRO A 7 6.45 -27.42 50.23
C PRO A 7 6.59 -26.94 48.77
N SER A 8 7.12 -27.87 47.97
CA SER A 8 6.97 -27.96 46.51
C SER A 8 5.68 -28.72 46.14
N ALA A 9 5.04 -28.33 45.04
CA ALA A 9 3.89 -29.00 44.45
C ALA A 9 3.83 -28.69 42.94
N ARG A 10 3.28 -29.53 42.05
CA ARG A 10 3.09 -31.00 42.06
C ARG A 10 2.77 -31.39 40.61
N ALA A 11 3.67 -32.10 39.92
CA ALA A 11 3.45 -32.48 38.53
C ALA A 11 2.34 -33.55 38.42
N TYR A 12 1.35 -33.32 37.56
CA TYR A 12 0.34 -34.32 37.22
C TYR A 12 0.90 -35.33 36.20
N ARG A 13 1.17 -36.56 36.64
CA ARG A 13 1.25 -37.73 35.76
C ARG A 13 -0.15 -38.30 35.55
N ASN A 14 -0.50 -38.63 34.31
CA ASN A 14 -1.66 -39.46 34.00
C ASN A 14 -1.16 -40.89 33.68
N PRO A 15 -1.62 -41.95 34.36
CA PRO A 15 -1.11 -43.31 34.16
C PRO A 15 -2.04 -44.20 33.30
N GLY A 16 -1.43 -45.17 32.61
CA GLY A 16 -2.13 -46.36 32.10
C GLY A 16 -1.99 -46.64 30.60
N ALA A 17 -1.76 -47.87 30.11
CA ALA A 17 -0.92 -48.98 30.59
C ALA A 17 -1.00 -50.15 29.58
N HIS A 18 0.14 -50.54 28.99
CA HIS A 18 0.42 -51.87 28.39
C HIS A 18 -0.50 -52.34 27.22
N ARG A 19 -0.12 -53.29 26.35
CA ARG A 19 0.90 -54.35 26.44
C ARG A 19 1.41 -54.73 25.03
N ALA A 20 2.63 -55.27 24.95
CA ALA A 20 3.29 -55.66 23.71
C ALA A 20 2.91 -57.07 23.21
N ALA A 21 3.07 -57.32 21.90
CA ALA A 21 3.35 -58.63 21.31
C ALA A 21 3.96 -58.50 19.90
N GLU A 22 5.25 -58.81 19.79
CA GLU A 22 5.94 -59.35 18.60
C GLU A 22 6.31 -60.82 18.95
N PRO A 23 6.66 -61.75 18.01
CA PRO A 23 7.45 -61.48 16.80
C PRO A 23 7.12 -62.30 15.51
N GLN A 24 7.85 -61.98 14.44
CA GLN A 24 8.34 -62.86 13.33
C GLN A 24 7.37 -63.83 12.61
N ASP A 25 7.30 -63.74 11.27
CA ASP A 25 8.19 -64.56 10.44
C ASP A 25 8.31 -64.09 8.95
N GLN A 26 9.21 -64.73 8.21
CA GLN A 26 9.65 -64.43 6.84
C GLN A 26 8.72 -65.02 5.76
N VAL A 27 8.72 -64.47 4.52
CA VAL A 27 8.80 -65.19 3.22
C VAL A 27 9.12 -64.17 2.10
N ALA A 28 9.84 -64.60 1.06
CA ALA A 28 10.34 -63.79 -0.05
C ALA A 28 9.50 -63.92 -1.37
N VAL A 29 9.53 -62.86 -2.21
CA VAL A 29 9.83 -62.85 -3.68
C VAL A 29 9.15 -63.92 -4.56
N PRO A 30 8.43 -63.57 -5.68
CA PRO A 30 9.09 -62.96 -6.84
C PRO A 30 8.31 -61.99 -7.77
N VAL A 31 9.15 -61.34 -8.59
CA VAL A 31 8.96 -60.75 -9.93
C VAL A 31 7.95 -61.47 -10.83
N GLY A 32 7.20 -60.71 -11.65
CA GLY A 32 6.43 -61.21 -12.80
C GLY A 32 6.06 -60.07 -13.76
N ASP A 33 6.35 -60.24 -15.05
CA ASP A 33 6.30 -59.19 -16.08
C ASP A 33 5.13 -59.40 -17.09
N ALA A 34 4.92 -58.41 -17.97
CA ALA A 34 4.27 -58.49 -19.28
C ALA A 34 2.72 -58.68 -19.45
N SER A 35 2.09 -57.56 -19.84
CA SER A 35 1.34 -57.40 -21.11
C SER A 35 -0.14 -57.80 -21.30
N ALA A 36 -0.85 -56.88 -21.97
CA ALA A 36 -1.95 -57.04 -22.94
C ALA A 36 -3.31 -57.66 -22.53
N GLY A 37 -4.41 -57.17 -23.13
CA GLY A 37 -5.70 -57.89 -23.13
C GLY A 37 -6.95 -57.03 -23.05
N ALA A 38 -7.44 -56.56 -24.20
CA ALA A 38 -8.59 -55.68 -24.31
C ALA A 38 -9.97 -56.27 -23.94
N ALA A 39 -10.87 -55.39 -23.48
CA ALA A 39 -12.26 -55.21 -23.97
C ALA A 39 -13.49 -55.86 -23.27
N ARG A 40 -14.50 -54.97 -23.13
CA ARG A 40 -15.97 -55.14 -23.31
C ARG A 40 -16.92 -55.53 -22.14
N ARG A 41 -17.71 -54.51 -21.78
CA ARG A 41 -19.19 -54.44 -21.72
C ARG A 41 -19.97 -55.30 -20.71
N GLY A 42 -20.81 -54.60 -19.93
CA GLY A 42 -22.00 -55.14 -19.26
C GLY A 42 -22.86 -54.04 -18.65
N SER A 43 -23.75 -53.42 -19.43
CA SER A 43 -24.68 -52.38 -18.96
C SER A 43 -26.14 -52.82 -19.09
N VAL A 44 -26.95 -52.61 -18.06
CA VAL A 44 -28.42 -52.71 -18.07
C VAL A 44 -28.91 -51.48 -17.26
N SER A 45 -29.58 -50.48 -17.84
CA SER A 45 -31.02 -50.43 -18.23
C SER A 45 -31.96 -50.56 -17.02
N ALA A 46 -33.03 -49.78 -16.81
CA ALA A 46 -33.77 -48.82 -17.64
C ALA A 46 -34.06 -47.53 -16.82
N GLY A 47 -34.72 -46.44 -17.24
CA GLY A 47 -35.69 -46.12 -18.29
C GLY A 47 -36.75 -45.15 -17.67
N ALA A 48 -37.53 -44.33 -18.40
CA ALA A 48 -37.58 -44.05 -19.83
C ALA A 48 -38.37 -42.73 -20.12
N SER A 49 -38.15 -42.15 -21.31
CA SER A 49 -39.20 -41.66 -22.25
C SER A 49 -40.03 -40.38 -21.97
N SER A 50 -40.42 -39.55 -22.97
CA SER A 50 -40.14 -39.54 -24.43
C SER A 50 -40.64 -38.25 -25.16
N ARG A 51 -40.20 -38.07 -26.44
CA ARG A 51 -40.78 -37.25 -27.56
C ARG A 51 -40.68 -35.71 -27.47
N LEU A 52 -40.48 -34.92 -28.54
CA LEU A 52 -40.24 -35.05 -30.02
C LEU A 52 -39.64 -33.68 -30.50
N ALA A 53 -38.99 -33.44 -31.66
CA ALA A 53 -38.60 -34.21 -32.86
C ALA A 53 -37.23 -33.65 -33.42
N GLU A 54 -36.49 -34.32 -34.33
CA GLU A 54 -36.38 -34.10 -35.81
C GLU A 54 -36.00 -32.68 -36.30
N HIS A 55 -35.15 -32.44 -37.31
CA HIS A 55 -34.42 -33.25 -38.30
C HIS A 55 -33.26 -32.37 -38.85
N LEU A 56 -31.99 -32.80 -39.08
CA LEU A 56 -31.46 -33.45 -40.30
C LEU A 56 -29.91 -33.57 -40.22
N VAL A 57 -29.32 -34.46 -41.03
CA VAL A 57 -27.88 -34.80 -41.09
C VAL A 57 -27.37 -34.65 -42.54
N PRO A 58 -26.06 -34.42 -42.80
CA PRO A 58 -25.42 -34.89 -44.01
C PRO A 58 -24.34 -35.96 -43.75
N ARG A 59 -24.40 -37.05 -44.52
CA ARG A 59 -23.38 -38.10 -44.59
C ARG A 59 -22.32 -37.76 -45.64
N SER A 60 -21.07 -38.16 -45.38
CA SER A 60 -19.99 -38.16 -46.35
C SER A 60 -19.87 -39.50 -47.09
N ARG A 61 -19.53 -39.47 -48.38
CA ARG A 61 -18.86 -40.57 -49.09
C ARG A 61 -18.07 -40.04 -50.29
N SER A 62 -16.93 -40.67 -50.54
CA SER A 62 -15.97 -40.35 -51.61
C SER A 62 -16.21 -41.24 -52.84
N THR A 63 -15.93 -40.74 -54.06
CA THR A 63 -14.91 -41.34 -54.96
C THR A 63 -14.69 -40.55 -56.26
N ALA A 64 -13.41 -40.49 -56.66
CA ALA A 64 -12.86 -40.51 -58.03
C ALA A 64 -13.01 -39.32 -59.03
N VAL A 65 -11.84 -38.72 -59.31
CA VAL A 65 -11.24 -38.41 -60.63
C VAL A 65 -12.12 -37.79 -61.74
N GLY A 66 -11.78 -36.55 -62.11
CA GLY A 66 -12.17 -35.92 -63.37
C GLY A 66 -11.52 -34.53 -63.53
N THR A 67 -10.58 -34.38 -64.47
CA THR A 67 -9.84 -33.13 -64.70
C THR A 67 -10.70 -32.08 -65.41
N ALA A 68 -11.07 -31.01 -64.69
CA ALA A 68 -11.56 -29.76 -65.27
C ALA A 68 -11.14 -28.58 -64.38
N LEU A 69 -10.65 -27.50 -64.99
CA LEU A 69 -10.27 -26.27 -64.29
C LEU A 69 -11.52 -25.60 -63.67
N PRO A 70 -11.56 -25.32 -62.37
CA PRO A 70 -12.66 -24.55 -61.78
C PRO A 70 -12.51 -23.07 -62.14
N ALA A 71 -13.60 -22.46 -62.59
CA ALA A 71 -13.71 -21.01 -62.76
C ALA A 71 -13.43 -20.28 -61.44
N PRO A 72 -12.91 -19.03 -61.47
CA PRO A 72 -12.57 -18.30 -60.26
C PRO A 72 -13.79 -18.14 -59.36
N ARG A 73 -13.70 -18.66 -58.12
CA ARG A 73 -14.70 -18.43 -57.08
C ARG A 73 -14.83 -16.92 -56.86
N ALA A 74 -16.03 -16.38 -57.04
CA ALA A 74 -16.33 -15.01 -56.69
C ALA A 74 -15.99 -14.78 -55.21
N SER A 75 -15.07 -13.84 -54.95
CA SER A 75 -14.67 -13.47 -53.61
C SER A 75 -15.90 -13.04 -52.81
N LEU A 76 -16.18 -13.73 -51.70
CA LEU A 76 -17.22 -13.29 -50.77
C LEU A 76 -16.90 -11.84 -50.34
N PRO A 77 -17.86 -10.91 -50.39
CA PRO A 77 -17.59 -9.52 -50.06
C PRO A 77 -17.13 -9.43 -48.61
N VAL A 78 -15.92 -8.90 -48.41
CA VAL A 78 -15.37 -8.64 -47.07
C VAL A 78 -16.38 -7.77 -46.32
N PRO A 79 -16.85 -8.17 -45.13
CA PRO A 79 -17.83 -7.39 -44.38
C PRO A 79 -17.25 -6.01 -44.11
N ARG A 80 -17.95 -4.96 -44.56
CA ARG A 80 -17.51 -3.57 -44.31
C ARG A 80 -17.39 -3.35 -42.80
N PRO A 81 -16.31 -2.71 -42.32
CA PRO A 81 -16.17 -2.40 -40.90
C PRO A 81 -17.38 -1.55 -40.44
N PRO A 82 -17.84 -1.75 -39.19
CA PRO A 82 -18.98 -1.02 -38.67
C PRO A 82 -18.70 0.49 -38.70
N THR A 83 -19.71 1.28 -39.05
CA THR A 83 -19.60 2.75 -38.99
C THR A 83 -19.41 3.21 -37.53
N PRO A 84 -18.85 4.40 -37.27
CA PRO A 84 -18.68 4.91 -35.90
C PRO A 84 -19.99 4.92 -35.10
N ALA A 85 -21.14 5.16 -35.74
CA ALA A 85 -22.46 5.08 -35.11
C ALA A 85 -22.86 3.64 -34.74
N GLN A 86 -22.58 2.66 -35.62
CA GLN A 86 -22.79 1.24 -35.32
C GLN A 86 -21.86 0.77 -34.20
N GLN A 87 -20.59 1.18 -34.21
CA GLN A 87 -19.62 0.88 -33.15
C GLN A 87 -20.09 1.40 -31.79
N GLN A 88 -20.52 2.67 -31.71
CA GLN A 88 -21.12 3.24 -30.49
C GLN A 88 -22.39 2.48 -30.04
N GLN A 89 -23.20 1.99 -30.98
CA GLN A 89 -24.40 1.21 -30.64
C GLN A 89 -24.04 -0.19 -30.10
N ILE A 90 -23.02 -0.84 -30.67
CA ILE A 90 -22.45 -2.10 -30.20
C ILE A 90 -21.89 -1.93 -28.79
N GLU A 91 -21.09 -0.89 -28.55
CA GLU A 91 -20.55 -0.56 -27.22
C GLU A 91 -21.66 -0.28 -26.19
N LYS A 92 -22.69 0.49 -26.56
CA LYS A 92 -23.85 0.73 -25.68
C LYS A 92 -24.61 -0.56 -25.34
N ARG A 93 -24.79 -1.46 -26.31
CA ARG A 93 -25.40 -2.78 -26.08
C ARG A 93 -24.52 -3.68 -25.20
N ALA A 94 -23.21 -3.72 -25.45
CA ALA A 94 -22.26 -4.47 -24.64
C ALA A 94 -22.22 -3.98 -23.18
N LYS A 95 -22.15 -2.66 -22.96
CA LYS A 95 -22.23 -2.05 -21.63
C LYS A 95 -23.55 -2.37 -20.91
N LYS A 96 -24.69 -2.31 -21.62
CA LYS A 96 -25.99 -2.71 -21.06
C LYS A 96 -26.02 -4.19 -20.68
N GLN A 97 -25.52 -5.09 -21.54
CA GLN A 97 -25.49 -6.53 -21.27
C GLN A 97 -24.58 -6.87 -20.09
N ALA A 98 -23.42 -6.21 -19.99
CA ALA A 98 -22.50 -6.35 -18.86
C ALA A 98 -23.16 -5.90 -17.54
N ALA A 99 -23.89 -4.78 -17.52
CA ALA A 99 -24.60 -4.31 -16.34
C ALA A 99 -25.78 -5.22 -15.91
N ILE A 100 -26.41 -5.93 -16.86
CA ILE A 100 -27.43 -6.95 -16.55
C ILE A 100 -26.78 -8.19 -15.90
N ALA A 101 -25.71 -8.71 -16.51
CA ALA A 101 -24.97 -9.87 -15.97
C ALA A 101 -24.32 -9.55 -14.60
N ALA A 102 -23.89 -8.30 -14.40
CA ALA A 102 -23.43 -7.79 -13.12
C ALA A 102 -24.54 -7.76 -12.07
N GLY A 103 -25.76 -7.32 -12.43
CA GLY A 103 -26.94 -7.38 -11.56
C GLY A 103 -27.21 -8.80 -11.08
N GLN A 104 -27.35 -9.74 -12.02
CA GLN A 104 -27.55 -11.16 -11.72
C GLN A 104 -26.45 -11.73 -10.80
N THR A 105 -25.19 -11.34 -11.01
CA THR A 105 -24.07 -11.78 -10.16
C THR A 105 -24.12 -11.20 -8.74
N VAL A 106 -24.68 -9.99 -8.56
CA VAL A 106 -24.96 -9.42 -7.23
C VAL A 106 -26.12 -10.17 -6.57
N ASP A 107 -27.21 -10.42 -7.31
CA ASP A 107 -28.38 -11.15 -6.81
C ASP A 107 -28.01 -12.59 -6.37
N ASP A 108 -27.22 -13.31 -7.18
CA ASP A 108 -26.67 -14.64 -6.85
C ASP A 108 -25.85 -14.61 -5.54
N ALA A 109 -25.01 -13.58 -5.35
CA ALA A 109 -24.20 -13.43 -4.15
C ALA A 109 -25.06 -13.12 -2.91
N MET A 110 -26.10 -12.31 -3.06
CA MET A 110 -27.05 -12.01 -1.99
C MET A 110 -27.84 -13.26 -1.57
N ALA A 111 -28.38 -14.02 -2.53
CA ALA A 111 -29.06 -15.30 -2.28
C ALA A 111 -28.13 -16.33 -1.63
N TYR A 112 -26.85 -16.38 -2.02
CA TYR A 112 -25.84 -17.20 -1.33
C TYR A 112 -25.70 -16.79 0.14
N PHE A 113 -25.68 -15.49 0.45
CA PHE A 113 -25.54 -15.03 1.84
C PHE A 113 -26.77 -15.32 2.71
N GLU A 114 -27.98 -15.30 2.15
CA GLU A 114 -29.18 -15.75 2.86
C GLU A 114 -29.08 -17.24 3.26
N GLY A 115 -28.62 -18.09 2.33
CA GLY A 115 -28.35 -19.50 2.60
C GLY A 115 -27.23 -19.72 3.62
N PHE A 116 -26.13 -18.97 3.49
CA PHE A 116 -24.99 -19.02 4.43
C PHE A 116 -25.40 -18.59 5.84
N ASP A 117 -26.19 -17.53 5.99
CA ASP A 117 -26.70 -17.08 7.29
C ASP A 117 -27.62 -18.12 7.94
N ALA A 118 -28.46 -18.79 7.13
CA ALA A 118 -29.30 -19.88 7.62
C ALA A 118 -28.48 -21.10 8.09
N LEU A 119 -27.33 -21.40 7.46
CA LEU A 119 -26.40 -22.43 7.93
C LEU A 119 -25.70 -22.03 9.24
N CYS A 120 -25.24 -20.78 9.35
CA CYS A 120 -24.68 -20.20 10.57
C CYS A 120 -25.67 -20.27 11.73
N ALA A 121 -26.90 -19.79 11.53
CA ALA A 121 -27.95 -19.73 12.55
C ALA A 121 -28.39 -21.12 13.06
N ARG A 122 -28.22 -22.16 12.25
CA ARG A 122 -28.50 -23.56 12.62
C ARG A 122 -27.29 -24.30 13.21
N GLY A 123 -26.13 -23.67 13.31
CA GLY A 123 -24.90 -24.31 13.78
C GLY A 123 -24.39 -25.44 12.87
N LEU A 124 -24.72 -25.40 11.57
CA LEU A 124 -24.37 -26.46 10.61
C LEU A 124 -22.96 -26.32 10.00
N ILE A 125 -22.27 -25.24 10.34
CA ILE A 125 -20.84 -25.06 10.04
C ILE A 125 -20.04 -25.68 11.19
N THR A 126 -19.37 -26.79 10.90
CA THR A 126 -18.52 -27.52 11.86
C THR A 126 -17.08 -27.02 11.75
N ALA A 127 -16.28 -27.19 12.81
CA ALA A 127 -14.85 -26.80 12.77
C ALA A 127 -14.08 -27.44 11.59
N GLU A 128 -14.45 -28.67 11.20
CA GLU A 128 -13.87 -29.39 10.05
C GLU A 128 -14.19 -28.74 8.69
N ASN A 129 -15.38 -28.14 8.54
CA ASN A 129 -15.82 -27.53 7.27
C ASN A 129 -15.80 -25.99 7.28
N GLU A 130 -15.51 -25.35 8.42
CA GLU A 130 -15.58 -23.91 8.64
C GLU A 130 -14.68 -23.16 7.64
N GLN A 131 -13.40 -23.47 7.58
CA GLN A 131 -12.45 -22.78 6.70
C GLN A 131 -12.87 -22.88 5.22
N ARG A 132 -13.32 -24.05 4.75
CA ARG A 132 -13.78 -24.28 3.38
C ARG A 132 -15.06 -23.49 3.06
N THR A 133 -15.98 -23.45 4.02
CA THR A 133 -17.26 -22.74 3.90
C THR A 133 -17.02 -21.23 3.87
N LEU A 134 -16.23 -20.71 4.82
CA LEU A 134 -15.83 -19.30 4.87
C LEU A 134 -15.05 -18.86 3.63
N SER A 135 -14.10 -19.66 3.14
CA SER A 135 -13.32 -19.36 1.91
C SER A 135 -14.21 -19.33 0.66
N THR A 136 -15.31 -20.08 0.67
CA THR A 136 -16.30 -20.04 -0.41
C THR A 136 -17.20 -18.80 -0.29
N ALA A 137 -17.63 -18.47 0.93
CA ALA A 137 -18.39 -17.25 1.20
C ALA A 137 -17.60 -15.97 0.90
N PHE A 138 -16.29 -15.96 1.17
CA PHE A 138 -15.40 -14.85 0.84
C PHE A 138 -15.33 -14.60 -0.67
N ARG A 139 -15.15 -15.66 -1.48
CA ARG A 139 -15.16 -15.57 -2.95
C ARG A 139 -16.48 -15.07 -3.51
N TRP A 140 -17.62 -15.42 -2.90
CA TRP A 140 -18.91 -14.84 -3.25
C TRP A 140 -19.01 -13.34 -2.93
N ALA A 141 -18.44 -12.89 -1.81
CA ALA A 141 -18.38 -11.47 -1.48
C ALA A 141 -17.52 -10.70 -2.48
N GLU A 142 -16.32 -11.22 -2.82
CA GLU A 142 -15.45 -10.61 -3.83
C GLU A 142 -16.12 -10.54 -5.21
N ARG A 143 -16.74 -11.64 -5.65
CA ARG A 143 -17.47 -11.69 -6.93
C ARG A 143 -18.63 -10.70 -6.97
N GLY A 144 -19.41 -10.60 -5.89
CA GLY A 144 -20.50 -9.63 -5.76
C GLY A 144 -19.99 -8.18 -5.81
N ILE A 145 -18.91 -7.85 -5.09
CA ILE A 145 -18.32 -6.50 -5.08
C ILE A 145 -17.73 -6.12 -6.45
N ALA A 146 -17.03 -7.05 -7.12
CA ALA A 146 -16.50 -6.83 -8.46
C ALA A 146 -17.63 -6.59 -9.49
N ALA A 147 -18.72 -7.37 -9.40
CA ALA A 147 -19.92 -7.16 -10.20
C ALA A 147 -20.59 -5.80 -9.89
N PHE A 148 -20.68 -5.42 -8.61
CA PHE A 148 -21.26 -4.13 -8.20
C PHE A 148 -20.59 -2.93 -8.88
N GLY A 149 -19.27 -2.97 -9.07
CA GLY A 149 -18.52 -1.95 -9.82
C GLY A 149 -18.97 -1.78 -11.27
N SER A 150 -19.53 -2.82 -11.89
CA SER A 150 -19.99 -2.86 -13.28
C SER A 150 -21.48 -2.51 -13.47
N LEU A 151 -22.22 -2.27 -12.39
CA LEU A 151 -23.62 -1.84 -12.45
C LEU A 151 -23.77 -0.41 -13.02
N THR A 152 -24.93 -0.11 -13.58
CA THR A 152 -25.29 1.27 -13.94
C THR A 152 -25.44 2.15 -12.69
N GLU A 153 -25.25 3.45 -12.87
CA GLU A 153 -25.42 4.43 -11.79
C GLU A 153 -26.81 4.37 -11.14
N LEU A 154 -27.86 4.19 -11.94
CA LEU A 154 -29.24 4.00 -11.46
C LEU A 154 -29.35 2.75 -10.55
N GLN A 155 -28.78 1.62 -10.96
CA GLN A 155 -28.78 0.39 -10.17
C GLN A 155 -27.99 0.55 -8.86
N ARG A 156 -26.84 1.24 -8.87
CA ARG A 156 -26.03 1.46 -7.67
C ARG A 156 -26.67 2.43 -6.68
N ASN A 157 -27.33 3.47 -7.19
CA ASN A 157 -27.86 4.56 -6.37
C ASN A 157 -29.30 4.30 -5.89
N GLY A 158 -30.00 3.31 -6.44
CA GLY A 158 -31.29 2.83 -5.91
C GLY A 158 -31.13 2.08 -4.58
N ASP A 159 -32.23 1.98 -3.83
CA ASP A 159 -32.24 1.44 -2.46
C ASP A 159 -31.69 0.00 -2.38
N ASP A 160 -32.08 -0.88 -3.30
CA ASP A 160 -31.58 -2.24 -3.39
C ASP A 160 -30.08 -2.29 -3.71
N GLY A 161 -29.57 -1.35 -4.51
CA GLY A 161 -28.15 -1.19 -4.80
C GLY A 161 -27.36 -0.80 -3.56
N GLN A 162 -27.83 0.21 -2.83
CA GLN A 162 -27.21 0.65 -1.56
C GLN A 162 -27.25 -0.45 -0.49
N LYS A 163 -28.37 -1.17 -0.37
CA LYS A 163 -28.52 -2.33 0.54
C LYS A 163 -27.56 -3.47 0.18
N SER A 164 -27.43 -3.78 -1.11
CA SER A 164 -26.52 -4.81 -1.62
C SER A 164 -25.05 -4.43 -1.38
N PHE A 165 -24.67 -3.18 -1.68
CA PHE A 165 -23.35 -2.64 -1.38
C PHE A 165 -23.00 -2.79 0.11
N VAL A 166 -23.87 -2.30 1.00
CA VAL A 166 -23.70 -2.41 2.46
C VAL A 166 -23.53 -3.86 2.89
N THR A 167 -24.40 -4.76 2.41
CA THR A 167 -24.40 -6.17 2.81
C THR A 167 -23.16 -6.90 2.31
N LEU A 168 -22.75 -6.70 1.06
CA LEU A 168 -21.56 -7.32 0.49
C LEU A 168 -20.27 -6.94 1.24
N TYR A 169 -20.08 -5.65 1.55
CA TYR A 169 -18.92 -5.20 2.34
C TYR A 169 -18.99 -5.67 3.80
N GLN A 170 -20.18 -5.70 4.42
CA GLN A 170 -20.40 -6.28 5.74
C GLN A 170 -20.04 -7.77 5.79
N LYS A 171 -20.52 -8.57 4.82
CA LYS A 171 -20.22 -10.00 4.73
C LYS A 171 -18.72 -10.22 4.50
N ARG A 172 -18.10 -9.48 3.56
CA ARG A 172 -16.65 -9.61 3.32
C ARG A 172 -15.83 -9.33 4.58
N ALA A 173 -16.15 -8.27 5.33
CA ALA A 173 -15.45 -7.92 6.56
C ALA A 173 -15.62 -8.99 7.66
N ALA A 174 -16.86 -9.44 7.90
CA ALA A 174 -17.13 -10.48 8.90
C ALA A 174 -16.46 -11.82 8.55
N ILE A 175 -16.49 -12.22 7.28
CA ILE A 175 -15.86 -13.45 6.79
C ILE A 175 -14.34 -13.34 6.82
N ALA A 176 -13.75 -12.21 6.43
CA ALA A 176 -12.31 -11.96 6.57
C ALA A 176 -11.87 -12.04 8.04
N THR A 177 -12.68 -11.51 8.97
CA THR A 177 -12.43 -11.59 10.42
C THR A 177 -12.55 -13.04 10.95
N ALA A 178 -13.48 -13.84 10.43
CA ALA A 178 -13.59 -15.25 10.77
C ALA A 178 -12.40 -16.04 10.24
N LEU A 179 -12.05 -15.88 8.96
CA LEU A 179 -10.90 -16.52 8.32
C LEU A 179 -9.58 -16.14 9.02
N ALA A 180 -9.40 -14.87 9.37
CA ALA A 180 -8.23 -14.39 10.12
C ALA A 180 -8.05 -15.09 11.47
N ARG A 181 -9.14 -15.50 12.14
CA ARG A 181 -9.10 -16.27 13.39
C ARG A 181 -8.88 -17.76 13.18
N SER A 182 -9.30 -18.31 12.02
CA SER A 182 -9.10 -19.73 11.67
C SER A 182 -7.75 -20.02 11.03
N LEU A 183 -6.92 -19.01 10.77
CA LEU A 183 -5.54 -19.21 10.32
C LEU A 183 -4.76 -20.01 11.37
N PRO A 184 -3.92 -20.99 10.97
CA PRO A 184 -3.08 -21.74 11.92
C PRO A 184 -2.20 -20.78 12.74
N PRO A 185 -1.71 -21.15 13.93
CA PRO A 185 -0.70 -20.38 14.63
C PRO A 185 0.56 -20.19 13.75
N LEU A 186 1.39 -19.20 14.10
CA LEU A 186 2.72 -19.12 13.48
C LEU A 186 3.56 -20.32 13.93
N PRO A 187 4.48 -20.84 13.09
CA PRO A 187 5.42 -21.90 13.46
C PRO A 187 6.53 -21.40 14.40
N ALA A 188 6.17 -20.61 15.43
CA ALA A 188 7.09 -19.96 16.34
C ALA A 188 7.90 -20.95 17.20
N GLU A 189 7.34 -22.11 17.53
CA GLU A 189 8.08 -23.19 18.19
C GLU A 189 9.19 -23.77 17.29
N GLU A 190 8.90 -23.96 16.00
CA GLU A 190 9.88 -24.39 15.00
C GLU A 190 10.95 -23.31 14.79
N ALA A 191 10.54 -22.04 14.67
CA ALA A 191 11.43 -20.89 14.55
C ALA A 191 12.41 -20.78 15.73
N TYR A 192 11.91 -20.97 16.95
CA TYR A 192 12.69 -20.95 18.17
C TYR A 192 13.64 -22.14 18.26
N ALA A 193 13.16 -23.36 17.98
CA ALA A 193 14.00 -24.57 17.97
C ALA A 193 15.12 -24.48 16.93
N LEU A 194 14.83 -23.97 15.74
CA LEU A 194 15.78 -23.74 14.66
C LEU A 194 16.81 -22.67 15.02
N SER A 195 16.37 -21.55 15.59
CA SER A 195 17.25 -20.47 16.08
C SER A 195 18.15 -20.93 17.23
N ALA A 196 17.64 -21.77 18.14
CA ALA A 196 18.43 -22.37 19.22
C ALA A 196 19.51 -23.32 18.67
N ARG A 197 19.18 -24.14 17.65
CA ARG A 197 20.16 -24.97 16.94
C ARG A 197 21.24 -24.16 16.23
N MET A 198 20.87 -23.05 15.57
CA MET A 198 21.83 -22.11 14.97
C MET A 198 22.72 -21.46 16.01
N LEU A 199 22.19 -21.04 17.17
CA LEU A 199 22.98 -20.48 18.25
C LEU A 199 24.00 -21.51 18.78
N LYS A 200 23.55 -22.76 18.96
CA LYS A 200 24.40 -23.89 19.37
C LYS A 200 25.51 -24.20 18.36
N ALA A 201 25.22 -24.11 17.06
CA ALA A 201 26.18 -24.29 15.97
C ALA A 201 27.34 -23.28 15.96
N ARG A 202 27.29 -22.20 16.76
CA ARG A 202 28.41 -21.26 16.92
C ARG A 202 29.55 -21.80 17.79
N SER A 203 29.25 -22.76 18.66
CA SER A 203 30.19 -23.32 19.66
C SER A 203 30.39 -24.83 19.54
N GLU A 204 29.48 -25.54 18.88
CA GLU A 204 29.55 -27.00 18.66
C GLU A 204 29.42 -27.33 17.17
N PRO A 205 30.09 -28.37 16.66
CA PRO A 205 29.89 -28.83 15.30
C PRO A 205 28.46 -29.34 15.10
N VAL A 206 27.78 -28.85 14.07
CA VAL A 206 26.39 -29.18 13.72
C VAL A 206 26.33 -29.55 12.24
N ASP A 207 25.45 -30.50 11.91
CA ASP A 207 25.11 -30.86 10.54
C ASP A 207 24.41 -29.67 9.86
N LEU A 208 25.19 -28.89 9.09
CA LEU A 208 24.70 -27.72 8.36
C LEU A 208 23.70 -28.10 7.25
N PRO A 209 23.94 -29.13 6.40
CA PRO A 209 22.93 -29.61 5.45
C PRO A 209 21.57 -29.94 6.07
N ALA A 210 21.54 -30.63 7.21
CA ALA A 210 20.28 -30.90 7.92
C ALA A 210 19.62 -29.61 8.44
N LEU A 211 20.41 -28.68 8.99
CA LEU A 211 19.94 -27.37 9.46
C LEU A 211 19.36 -26.52 8.31
N ASP A 212 19.96 -26.60 7.12
CA ASP A 212 19.54 -25.87 5.92
C ASP A 212 18.27 -26.45 5.30
N SER A 213 18.13 -27.78 5.31
CA SER A 213 16.88 -28.45 4.92
C SER A 213 15.71 -28.04 5.82
N ASP A 214 15.92 -28.03 7.14
CA ASP A 214 14.91 -27.59 8.12
C ASP A 214 14.57 -26.09 7.95
N LEU A 215 15.57 -25.26 7.69
CA LEU A 215 15.38 -23.83 7.41
C LEU A 215 14.56 -23.60 6.14
N HIS A 216 14.85 -24.28 5.05
CA HIS A 216 14.05 -24.15 3.82
C HIS A 216 12.60 -24.63 4.01
N ALA A 217 12.38 -25.71 4.77
CA ALA A 217 11.04 -26.18 5.11
C ALA A 217 10.28 -25.12 5.94
N TYR A 218 10.91 -24.56 6.97
CA TYR A 218 10.36 -23.48 7.79
C TYR A 218 10.02 -22.23 6.97
N LEU A 219 10.96 -21.74 6.15
CA LEU A 219 10.74 -20.56 5.32
C LEU A 219 9.61 -20.76 4.30
N GLY A 220 9.48 -21.97 3.74
CA GLY A 220 8.36 -22.34 2.88
C GLY A 220 7.00 -22.25 3.59
N GLN A 221 6.92 -22.65 4.86
CA GLN A 221 5.71 -22.50 5.68
C GLN A 221 5.38 -21.02 5.94
N VAL A 222 6.38 -20.19 6.28
CA VAL A 222 6.17 -18.75 6.49
C VAL A 222 5.68 -18.07 5.21
N ASP A 223 6.29 -18.38 4.08
CA ASP A 223 5.90 -17.84 2.77
C ASP A 223 4.45 -18.19 2.40
N LEU A 224 4.01 -19.41 2.70
CA LEU A 224 2.62 -19.84 2.54
C LEU A 224 1.69 -19.10 3.50
N ALA A 225 2.09 -18.89 4.76
CA ALA A 225 1.32 -18.15 5.74
C ALA A 225 1.16 -16.66 5.35
N ALA A 226 2.22 -16.01 4.89
CA ALA A 226 2.20 -14.63 4.40
C ALA A 226 1.29 -14.48 3.16
N LYS A 227 1.40 -15.40 2.19
CA LYS A 227 0.51 -15.42 1.00
C LYS A 227 -0.95 -15.69 1.37
N ALA A 228 -1.22 -16.46 2.42
CA ALA A 228 -2.58 -16.77 2.87
C ALA A 228 -3.30 -15.59 3.56
N ILE A 229 -2.57 -14.63 4.14
CA ILE A 229 -3.18 -13.48 4.84
C ILE A 229 -3.45 -12.26 3.96
N GLU A 230 -2.69 -12.10 2.86
CA GLU A 230 -2.75 -10.94 1.96
C GLU A 230 -4.16 -10.63 1.40
N PRO A 231 -4.99 -11.60 0.95
CA PRO A 231 -6.36 -11.31 0.50
C PRO A 231 -7.23 -10.66 1.59
N TYR A 232 -7.03 -11.04 2.85
CA TYR A 232 -7.80 -10.53 3.99
C TYR A 232 -7.31 -9.15 4.44
N ILE A 233 -6.01 -8.86 4.32
CA ILE A 233 -5.43 -7.51 4.51
C ILE A 233 -6.05 -6.54 3.49
N ARG A 234 -6.05 -6.92 2.21
CA ARG A 234 -6.65 -6.13 1.14
C ARG A 234 -8.14 -5.90 1.35
N ALA A 235 -8.89 -6.97 1.60
CA ALA A 235 -10.33 -6.88 1.80
C ALA A 235 -10.71 -5.97 2.99
N SER A 236 -9.97 -6.03 4.09
CA SER A 236 -10.19 -5.18 5.27
C SER A 236 -9.81 -3.72 5.01
N SER A 237 -8.70 -3.47 4.31
CA SER A 237 -8.26 -2.13 3.90
C SER A 237 -9.30 -1.46 3.00
N GLU A 238 -9.78 -2.15 1.96
CA GLU A 238 -10.82 -1.66 1.07
C GLU A 238 -12.16 -1.43 1.80
N VAL A 239 -12.53 -2.28 2.78
CA VAL A 239 -13.73 -2.04 3.61
C VAL A 239 -13.59 -0.71 4.37
N MET A 240 -12.43 -0.45 4.97
CA MET A 240 -12.14 0.82 5.64
C MET A 240 -12.18 2.01 4.67
N GLU A 241 -11.63 1.87 3.47
CA GLU A 241 -11.62 2.92 2.46
C GLU A 241 -13.04 3.25 1.94
N LYS A 242 -13.84 2.24 1.59
CA LYS A 242 -15.18 2.46 0.99
C LYS A 242 -16.23 2.83 2.04
N LEU A 243 -16.33 2.08 3.13
CA LEU A 243 -17.30 2.40 4.18
C LEU A 243 -16.89 3.66 4.96
N GLY A 244 -15.58 3.84 5.22
CA GLY A 244 -15.05 4.96 6.00
C GLY A 244 -15.27 6.34 5.40
N ASN A 245 -15.50 6.42 4.08
CA ASN A 245 -15.84 7.63 3.35
C ASN A 245 -17.36 7.84 3.18
N THR A 246 -18.20 6.91 3.66
CA THR A 246 -19.66 7.01 3.52
C THR A 246 -20.24 8.07 4.47
N ALA A 247 -20.89 9.09 3.92
CA ALA A 247 -21.41 10.24 4.66
C ALA A 247 -22.50 9.90 5.69
N HIS A 248 -23.21 8.78 5.51
CA HIS A 248 -24.35 8.37 6.33
C HIS A 248 -24.03 7.29 7.37
N LEU A 249 -22.76 7.03 7.69
CA LEU A 249 -22.34 6.01 8.67
C LEU A 249 -23.10 6.08 10.01
N LYS A 250 -23.45 7.28 10.49
CA LYS A 250 -24.22 7.48 11.72
C LYS A 250 -25.64 6.92 11.70
N ALA A 251 -26.25 6.78 10.53
CA ALA A 251 -27.62 6.26 10.40
C ALA A 251 -27.67 4.72 10.50
N TYR A 252 -26.52 4.04 10.44
CA TYR A 252 -26.42 2.59 10.35
C TYR A 252 -25.46 2.04 11.41
N ALA A 253 -25.96 1.77 12.62
CA ALA A 253 -25.17 1.22 13.71
C ALA A 253 -24.40 -0.07 13.31
N GLY A 254 -25.00 -0.92 12.49
CA GLY A 254 -24.34 -2.12 11.95
C GLY A 254 -23.10 -1.82 11.09
N LEU A 255 -23.08 -0.71 10.33
CA LEU A 255 -21.90 -0.32 9.56
C LEU A 255 -20.74 0.14 10.44
N ILE A 256 -21.04 0.70 11.62
CA ILE A 256 -20.00 1.10 12.58
C ILE A 256 -19.31 -0.16 13.13
N GLU A 257 -20.06 -1.19 13.52
CA GLU A 257 -19.49 -2.46 13.99
C GLU A 257 -18.71 -3.21 12.90
N VAL A 258 -19.18 -3.17 11.65
CA VAL A 258 -18.42 -3.68 10.49
C VAL A 258 -17.09 -2.95 10.33
N LEU A 259 -17.09 -1.61 10.46
CA LEU A 259 -15.89 -0.80 10.33
C LEU A 259 -14.91 -1.03 11.49
N LYS A 260 -15.39 -1.18 12.73
CA LYS A 260 -14.58 -1.63 13.89
C LYS A 260 -13.93 -2.99 13.62
N SER A 261 -14.72 -3.95 13.16
CA SER A 261 -14.24 -5.30 12.83
C SER A 261 -13.17 -5.26 11.75
N ALA A 262 -13.34 -4.46 10.69
CA ALA A 262 -12.35 -4.27 9.64
C ALA A 262 -11.03 -3.64 10.14
N VAL A 263 -11.08 -2.60 10.99
CA VAL A 263 -9.89 -1.97 11.60
C VAL A 263 -9.13 -2.98 12.47
N LEU A 264 -9.83 -3.70 13.35
CA LEU A 264 -9.21 -4.69 14.23
C LEU A 264 -8.62 -5.87 13.45
N THR A 265 -9.31 -6.34 12.41
CA THR A 265 -8.84 -7.43 11.54
C THR A 265 -7.66 -7.02 10.68
N LEU A 266 -7.69 -5.82 10.08
CA LEU A 266 -6.54 -5.27 9.37
C LEU A 266 -5.31 -5.17 10.29
N THR A 267 -5.51 -4.66 11.51
CA THR A 267 -4.44 -4.54 12.50
C THR A 267 -3.84 -5.91 12.84
N LYS A 268 -4.67 -6.89 13.20
CA LYS A 268 -4.23 -8.26 13.52
C LYS A 268 -3.46 -8.92 12.39
N LEU A 269 -3.98 -8.81 11.16
CA LEU A 269 -3.36 -9.43 9.99
C LEU A 269 -2.03 -8.77 9.61
N ARG A 270 -1.94 -7.43 9.70
CA ARG A 270 -0.68 -6.73 9.46
C ARG A 270 0.37 -7.00 10.53
N MET A 271 -0.02 -7.06 11.80
CA MET A 271 0.92 -7.47 12.85
C MET A 271 1.44 -8.88 12.62
N ARG A 272 0.56 -9.81 12.28
CA ARG A 272 0.97 -11.16 11.89
C ARG A 272 1.91 -11.20 10.67
N ALA A 273 1.76 -10.28 9.70
CA ALA A 273 2.71 -10.13 8.59
C ALA A 273 4.07 -9.58 9.04
N PHE A 274 4.07 -8.58 9.94
CA PHE A 274 5.26 -8.05 10.59
C PHE A 274 6.04 -9.15 11.34
N ASP A 275 5.34 -9.92 12.19
CA ASP A 275 5.92 -11.01 12.98
C ASP A 275 6.58 -12.05 12.05
N LEU A 276 5.88 -12.50 11.01
CA LEU A 276 6.41 -13.45 10.04
C LEU A 276 7.69 -12.96 9.35
N HIS A 277 7.74 -11.72 8.88
CA HIS A 277 8.94 -11.20 8.22
C HIS A 277 10.08 -10.93 9.20
N LYS A 278 9.78 -10.49 10.44
CA LYS A 278 10.76 -10.41 11.53
C LYS A 278 11.36 -11.78 11.85
N GLU A 279 10.55 -12.82 11.98
CA GLU A 279 11.02 -14.19 12.22
C GLU A 279 11.90 -14.69 11.05
N GLN A 280 11.48 -14.50 9.79
CA GLN A 280 12.31 -14.82 8.62
C GLN A 280 13.68 -14.13 8.70
N ILE A 281 13.72 -12.82 8.94
CA ILE A 281 14.95 -12.03 9.04
C ILE A 281 15.84 -12.55 10.17
N CYS A 282 15.28 -12.80 11.35
CA CYS A 282 15.98 -13.35 12.51
C CYS A 282 16.60 -14.72 12.21
N THR A 283 15.84 -15.65 11.61
CA THR A 283 16.33 -17.01 11.33
C THR A 283 17.38 -17.01 10.21
N LEU A 284 17.15 -16.27 9.12
CA LEU A 284 18.11 -16.14 8.00
C LEU A 284 19.41 -15.45 8.45
N GLY A 285 19.31 -14.34 9.18
CA GLY A 285 20.48 -13.66 9.72
C GLY A 285 21.25 -14.51 10.72
N ASN A 286 20.57 -15.29 11.58
CA ASN A 286 21.22 -16.27 12.44
C ASN A 286 21.98 -17.34 11.64
N ARG A 287 21.44 -17.83 10.53
CA ARG A 287 22.14 -18.77 9.65
C ARG A 287 23.37 -18.16 8.97
N MET A 288 23.28 -16.90 8.56
CA MET A 288 24.42 -16.16 8.00
C MET A 288 25.53 -15.91 9.03
N VAL A 289 25.19 -15.73 10.32
CA VAL A 289 26.17 -15.57 11.41
C VAL A 289 26.95 -16.88 11.70
N VAL A 290 26.34 -18.03 11.44
CA VAL A 290 26.97 -19.35 11.65
C VAL A 290 27.86 -19.77 10.47
N ALA A 291 27.65 -19.23 9.28
CA ALA A 291 28.42 -19.58 8.08
C ALA A 291 29.92 -19.24 8.24
N GLU A 292 30.79 -20.24 8.06
CA GLU A 292 32.23 -20.12 8.35
C GLU A 292 32.91 -19.00 7.54
N GLY A 293 32.58 -18.88 6.24
CA GLY A 293 33.11 -17.82 5.37
C GLY A 293 32.68 -16.40 5.71
N MET A 294 31.63 -16.23 6.52
CA MET A 294 31.10 -14.91 6.87
C MET A 294 31.81 -14.28 8.09
N ARG A 295 32.55 -15.06 8.88
CA ARG A 295 33.14 -14.60 10.15
C ARG A 295 34.18 -13.48 9.91
N GLY A 296 33.94 -12.32 10.51
CA GLY A 296 34.81 -11.14 10.38
C GLY A 296 34.59 -10.30 9.11
N THR A 297 33.71 -10.72 8.20
CA THR A 297 33.35 -9.94 7.01
C THR A 297 32.57 -8.67 7.35
N GLU A 298 32.61 -7.68 6.46
CA GLU A 298 31.74 -6.50 6.55
C GLU A 298 30.26 -6.87 6.38
N ILE A 299 29.96 -7.88 5.57
CA ILE A 299 28.60 -8.38 5.32
C ILE A 299 27.96 -8.89 6.62
N LEU A 300 28.74 -9.58 7.46
CA LEU A 300 28.28 -10.02 8.77
C LEU A 300 27.98 -8.85 9.72
N ARG A 301 28.75 -7.75 9.64
CA ARG A 301 28.44 -6.53 10.41
C ARG A 301 27.11 -5.92 9.99
N GLU A 302 26.88 -5.75 8.68
CA GLU A 302 25.58 -5.27 8.19
C GLU A 302 24.44 -6.26 8.49
N THR A 303 24.69 -7.58 8.45
CA THR A 303 23.71 -8.60 8.86
C THR A 303 23.25 -8.40 10.30
N VAL A 304 24.19 -8.17 11.23
CA VAL A 304 23.87 -7.88 12.63
C VAL A 304 23.15 -6.53 12.80
N ALA A 305 23.49 -5.52 11.99
CA ALA A 305 22.80 -4.24 12.01
C ALA A 305 21.35 -4.34 11.48
N MET A 306 21.11 -5.07 10.39
CA MET A 306 19.77 -5.40 9.87
C MET A 306 18.93 -6.14 10.91
N LEU A 307 19.49 -7.18 11.54
CA LEU A 307 18.84 -7.92 12.63
C LEU A 307 18.44 -6.99 13.78
N THR A 308 19.34 -6.13 14.22
CA THR A 308 19.11 -5.17 15.30
C THR A 308 18.01 -4.16 14.93
N CYS A 309 18.02 -3.67 13.68
CA CYS A 309 16.99 -2.76 13.17
C CYS A 309 15.61 -3.44 13.11
N ALA A 310 15.54 -4.66 12.56
CA ALA A 310 14.30 -5.43 12.46
C ALA A 310 13.69 -5.75 13.83
N VAL A 311 14.49 -6.11 14.83
CA VAL A 311 14.03 -6.33 16.22
C VAL A 311 13.55 -5.03 16.88
N ASN A 312 14.23 -3.91 16.63
CA ASN A 312 13.89 -2.60 17.20
C ASN A 312 12.69 -1.90 16.53
N LEU A 313 12.19 -2.41 15.39
CA LEU A 313 10.92 -1.95 14.82
C LEU A 313 9.78 -2.27 15.80
N SER A 314 9.22 -1.21 16.38
CA SER A 314 8.32 -1.31 17.53
C SER A 314 6.91 -1.73 17.11
N ASP A 315 6.50 -2.92 17.57
CA ASP A 315 5.16 -3.47 17.29
C ASP A 315 4.05 -2.60 17.88
N SER A 316 4.26 -2.00 19.05
CA SER A 316 3.31 -1.03 19.62
C SER A 316 3.15 0.21 18.73
N VAL A 317 4.21 0.70 18.08
CA VAL A 317 4.11 1.82 17.12
C VAL A 317 3.29 1.40 15.89
N ALA A 318 3.48 0.19 15.35
CA ALA A 318 2.67 -0.31 14.25
C ALA A 318 1.19 -0.48 14.65
N ILE A 319 0.94 -1.05 15.83
CA ILE A 319 -0.39 -1.24 16.41
C ILE A 319 -1.12 0.10 16.59
N ASP A 320 -0.45 1.10 17.19
CA ASP A 320 -1.02 2.43 17.42
C ASP A 320 -1.36 3.13 16.08
N LEU A 321 -0.44 3.08 15.10
CA LEU A 321 -0.65 3.66 13.78
C LEU A 321 -1.77 2.97 12.99
N LEU A 322 -2.02 1.68 13.20
CA LEU A 322 -3.10 0.94 12.55
C LEU A 322 -4.46 1.13 13.25
N GLN A 323 -4.48 1.21 14.58
CA GLN A 323 -5.69 1.44 15.36
C GLN A 323 -6.15 2.89 15.33
N ASP A 324 -5.22 3.86 15.29
CA ASP A 324 -5.60 5.25 15.06
C ASP A 324 -6.00 5.44 13.59
N ALA A 325 -7.28 5.22 13.38
CA ALA A 325 -7.96 5.42 12.11
C ALA A 325 -8.11 6.92 11.76
N ARG A 326 -7.53 7.85 12.53
CA ARG A 326 -7.43 9.29 12.23
C ARG A 326 -6.06 9.61 11.61
N ILE A 327 -6.00 10.71 10.87
CA ILE A 327 -4.77 11.51 10.68
C ILE A 327 -5.14 13.00 10.85
N PRO A 328 -4.26 13.87 11.39
CA PRO A 328 -2.95 13.62 11.99
C PRO A 328 -2.96 13.87 13.51
N ARG A 329 -2.67 12.85 14.33
CA ARG A 329 -2.42 13.04 15.78
C ARG A 329 -1.14 12.40 16.33
N GLN A 330 -0.49 11.53 15.57
CA GLN A 330 0.73 10.83 15.99
C GLN A 330 1.86 10.97 14.96
N GLN A 331 2.15 12.20 14.54
CA GLN A 331 3.24 12.48 13.58
C GLN A 331 4.59 11.95 14.09
N THR A 332 4.85 12.02 15.40
CA THR A 332 6.02 11.44 16.05
C THR A 332 6.11 9.92 15.89
N LEU A 333 4.98 9.19 15.97
CA LEU A 333 4.99 7.73 15.79
C LEU A 333 5.14 7.34 14.31
N ALA A 334 4.50 8.10 13.41
CA ALA A 334 4.68 7.93 11.97
C ALA A 334 6.16 8.12 11.60
N SER A 335 6.80 9.22 12.04
CA SER A 335 8.22 9.46 11.77
C SER A 335 9.16 8.44 12.45
N ARG A 336 8.80 7.87 13.61
CA ARG A 336 9.54 6.73 14.17
C ARG A 336 9.49 5.48 13.28
N MET A 337 8.32 5.18 12.70
CA MET A 337 8.15 4.07 11.76
C MET A 337 8.84 4.35 10.41
N GLU A 338 8.71 5.56 9.87
CA GLU A 338 9.41 6.03 8.67
C GLU A 338 10.92 5.88 8.82
N ASN A 339 11.50 6.38 9.92
CA ASN A 339 12.94 6.30 10.19
C ASN A 339 13.42 4.86 10.39
N GLY A 340 12.64 4.01 11.06
CA GLY A 340 12.96 2.59 11.23
C GLY A 340 12.96 1.83 9.89
N ALA A 341 11.96 2.07 9.05
CA ALA A 341 11.87 1.47 7.72
C ALA A 341 12.99 1.97 6.78
N LEU A 342 13.39 3.23 6.89
CA LEU A 342 14.52 3.80 6.17
C LEU A 342 15.83 3.13 6.61
N LEU A 343 16.14 3.09 7.91
CA LEU A 343 17.36 2.48 8.44
C LEU A 343 17.48 0.98 8.07
N LEU A 344 16.35 0.26 8.07
CA LEU A 344 16.32 -1.14 7.66
C LEU A 344 16.69 -1.31 6.17
N ARG A 345 16.22 -0.41 5.29
CA ARG A 345 16.58 -0.38 3.87
C ARG A 345 18.06 -0.04 3.67
N GLU A 346 18.57 0.95 4.39
CA GLU A 346 19.98 1.37 4.29
C GLU A 346 20.96 0.23 4.60
N HIS A 347 20.74 -0.50 5.70
CA HIS A 347 21.59 -1.64 6.06
C HIS A 347 21.49 -2.77 5.05
N ALA A 348 20.32 -2.98 4.44
CA ALA A 348 20.15 -3.99 3.41
C ALA A 348 20.82 -3.62 2.09
N GLU A 349 20.77 -2.35 1.68
CA GLU A 349 21.47 -1.84 0.50
C GLU A 349 22.99 -1.94 0.69
N ALA A 350 23.50 -1.62 1.89
CA ALA A 350 24.90 -1.80 2.28
C ALA A 350 25.29 -3.29 2.24
N PHE A 351 24.48 -4.16 2.83
CA PHE A 351 24.62 -5.61 2.78
C PHE A 351 24.71 -6.13 1.34
N ILE A 352 23.80 -5.75 0.44
CA ILE A 352 23.85 -6.15 -0.98
C ILE A 352 25.14 -5.68 -1.62
N GLY A 353 25.50 -4.40 -1.45
CA GLY A 353 26.71 -3.85 -2.04
C GLY A 353 27.96 -4.62 -1.63
N LEU A 354 28.04 -5.08 -0.39
CA LEU A 354 29.12 -5.89 0.14
C LEU A 354 29.05 -7.36 -0.34
N ALA A 355 27.86 -7.97 -0.25
CA ALA A 355 27.59 -9.34 -0.65
C ALA A 355 27.90 -9.59 -2.13
N SER A 356 27.46 -8.70 -3.03
CA SER A 356 27.77 -8.81 -4.46
C SER A 356 29.29 -8.82 -4.71
N ARG A 357 30.02 -7.87 -4.11
CA ARG A 357 31.49 -7.80 -4.28
C ARG A 357 32.21 -9.04 -3.76
N HIS A 358 31.76 -9.60 -2.63
CA HIS A 358 32.35 -10.77 -2.01
C HIS A 358 32.08 -12.05 -2.83
N PHE A 359 30.82 -12.32 -3.18
CA PHE A 359 30.47 -13.51 -3.94
C PHE A 359 30.96 -13.45 -5.40
N ASP A 360 31.07 -12.27 -6.02
CA ASP A 360 31.71 -12.11 -7.34
C ASP A 360 33.23 -12.33 -7.27
N ALA A 361 33.89 -11.89 -6.20
CA ALA A 361 35.32 -12.14 -5.98
C ALA A 361 35.63 -13.61 -5.65
N GLU A 362 34.70 -14.31 -5.00
CA GLU A 362 34.80 -15.71 -4.62
C GLU A 362 34.10 -16.67 -5.61
N ALA A 363 33.80 -16.26 -6.84
CA ALA A 363 33.03 -17.04 -7.81
C ALA A 363 33.61 -18.44 -8.18
N GLY A 364 34.84 -18.77 -7.74
CA GLY A 364 35.43 -20.11 -7.83
C GLY A 364 35.31 -20.99 -6.56
N ALA A 365 34.78 -20.45 -5.45
CA ALA A 365 34.69 -21.11 -4.14
C ALA A 365 33.41 -20.77 -3.34
N ALA A 366 32.61 -19.79 -3.77
CA ALA A 366 31.40 -19.34 -3.10
C ALA A 366 30.40 -20.48 -2.92
N GLN A 367 29.92 -20.68 -1.68
CA GLN A 367 28.88 -21.66 -1.39
C GLN A 367 27.53 -21.14 -1.92
N PRO A 368 26.89 -21.82 -2.89
CA PRO A 368 25.66 -21.32 -3.52
C PRO A 368 24.53 -21.14 -2.50
N ASP A 369 24.51 -21.94 -1.44
CA ASP A 369 23.50 -21.89 -0.39
C ASP A 369 23.60 -20.59 0.43
N ILE A 370 24.81 -20.05 0.68
CA ILE A 370 24.98 -18.77 1.38
C ILE A 370 24.44 -17.61 0.52
N LEU A 371 24.69 -17.64 -0.79
CA LEU A 371 24.16 -16.64 -1.72
C LEU A 371 22.62 -16.69 -1.76
N GLU A 372 22.03 -17.88 -1.73
CA GLU A 372 20.58 -18.06 -1.67
C GLU A 372 19.99 -17.58 -0.34
N PHE A 373 20.63 -17.83 0.80
CA PHE A 373 20.21 -17.25 2.09
C PHE A 373 20.35 -15.72 2.13
N ALA A 374 21.41 -15.17 1.53
CA ALA A 374 21.57 -13.72 1.39
C ALA A 374 20.46 -13.10 0.54
N ARG A 375 20.04 -13.79 -0.54
CA ARG A 375 18.90 -13.41 -1.37
C ARG A 375 17.59 -13.48 -0.61
N GLN A 376 17.33 -14.57 0.13
CA GLN A 376 16.12 -14.73 0.93
C GLN A 376 16.04 -13.68 2.06
N LEU A 377 17.18 -13.32 2.68
CA LEU A 377 17.26 -12.26 3.68
C LEU A 377 16.88 -10.89 3.08
N ALA A 378 17.40 -10.57 1.89
CA ALA A 378 17.01 -9.37 1.15
C ALA A 378 15.50 -9.33 0.84
N VAL A 379 14.89 -10.46 0.42
CA VAL A 379 13.42 -10.55 0.21
C VAL A 379 12.65 -10.27 1.50
N ALA A 380 13.01 -10.92 2.61
CA ALA A 380 12.31 -10.77 3.88
C ALA A 380 12.38 -9.32 4.42
N ILE A 381 13.52 -8.66 4.24
CA ILE A 381 13.70 -7.25 4.58
C ILE A 381 12.86 -6.33 3.69
N GLY A 382 12.89 -6.55 2.38
CA GLY A 382 12.05 -5.81 1.43
C GLY A 382 10.56 -5.90 1.80
N ALA A 383 10.10 -7.11 2.16
CA ALA A 383 8.73 -7.35 2.61
C ALA A 383 8.40 -6.66 3.95
N LEU A 384 9.29 -6.70 4.95
CA LEU A 384 9.10 -5.99 6.22
C LEU A 384 9.00 -4.48 6.01
N ALA A 385 9.89 -3.90 5.20
CA ALA A 385 9.85 -2.47 4.87
C ALA A 385 8.58 -2.08 4.09
N GLN A 386 8.07 -2.96 3.21
CA GLN A 386 6.76 -2.77 2.55
C GLN A 386 5.60 -2.80 3.55
N GLN A 387 5.66 -3.62 4.62
CA GLN A 387 4.65 -3.59 5.67
C GLN A 387 4.71 -2.27 6.47
N CYS A 388 5.90 -1.71 6.73
CA CYS A 388 6.04 -0.37 7.32
C CYS A 388 5.38 0.72 6.48
N ASP A 389 5.69 0.79 5.17
CA ASP A 389 5.04 1.74 4.26
C ASP A 389 3.51 1.54 4.27
N ALA A 390 3.05 0.29 4.22
CA ALA A 390 1.62 -0.03 4.15
C ALA A 390 0.87 0.16 5.49
N VAL A 391 1.58 0.32 6.62
CA VAL A 391 1.04 0.85 7.89
C VAL A 391 0.86 2.37 7.81
N LEU A 392 1.86 3.08 7.29
CA LEU A 392 1.84 4.53 7.12
C LEU A 392 0.78 4.98 6.11
N GLU A 393 0.58 4.21 5.04
CA GLU A 393 -0.43 4.43 4.00
C GLU A 393 -1.80 3.79 4.31
N ALA A 394 -1.96 3.11 5.46
CA ALA A 394 -3.20 2.41 5.80
C ALA A 394 -4.43 3.35 5.76
N PRO A 395 -5.58 2.93 5.18
CA PRO A 395 -6.73 3.80 4.96
C PRO A 395 -7.19 4.54 6.23
N LYS A 396 -7.31 5.87 6.12
CA LYS A 396 -7.69 6.74 7.24
C LYS A 396 -9.11 7.25 7.07
N LEU A 397 -9.81 7.29 8.19
CA LEU A 397 -11.21 7.67 8.28
C LEU A 397 -11.34 9.17 8.50
N SER A 398 -12.47 9.74 8.05
CA SER A 398 -12.79 11.13 8.34
C SER A 398 -12.85 11.36 9.86
N ARG A 399 -12.50 12.58 10.33
CA ARG A 399 -12.58 12.94 11.76
C ARG A 399 -13.99 12.73 12.35
N ALA A 400 -15.04 12.80 11.53
CA ALA A 400 -16.41 12.54 11.95
C ALA A 400 -16.69 11.05 12.18
N ASN A 401 -16.10 10.18 11.35
CA ASN A 401 -16.31 8.73 11.40
C ASN A 401 -15.37 8.04 12.40
N ALA A 402 -14.13 8.51 12.53
CA ALA A 402 -13.21 8.03 13.56
C ALA A 402 -13.70 8.29 14.99
N LYS A 403 -14.49 9.35 15.22
CA LYS A 403 -15.18 9.57 16.51
C LYS A 403 -16.22 8.49 16.86
N LEU A 404 -16.76 7.79 15.86
CA LEU A 404 -17.69 6.67 16.08
C LEU A 404 -16.95 5.38 16.48
N LEU A 405 -15.61 5.44 16.50
CA LEU A 405 -14.66 4.36 16.80
C LEU A 405 -13.74 4.74 17.98
N GLU A 406 -13.96 5.88 18.63
CA GLU A 406 -13.26 6.21 19.88
C GLU A 406 -13.63 5.17 20.95
N GLY A 407 -12.62 4.56 21.57
CA GLY A 407 -12.77 3.43 22.50
C GLY A 407 -12.56 2.03 21.91
N THR A 408 -12.38 1.85 20.59
CA THR A 408 -11.92 0.54 20.05
C THR A 408 -10.42 0.48 19.90
N THR A 409 -9.75 -0.24 20.79
CA THR A 409 -8.35 -0.67 20.69
C THR A 409 -8.27 -2.20 20.76
N LEU A 410 -7.22 -2.86 20.23
CA LEU A 410 -7.05 -4.32 20.45
C LEU A 410 -6.91 -4.67 21.95
N LEU A 411 -6.46 -3.71 22.76
CA LEU A 411 -6.06 -3.90 24.15
C LEU A 411 -7.15 -3.52 25.16
N GLY A 412 -8.34 -3.10 24.70
CA GLY A 412 -9.44 -2.66 25.58
C GLY A 412 -9.14 -1.41 26.41
N GLN A 413 -8.04 -0.71 26.13
CA GLN A 413 -7.64 0.52 26.81
C GLN A 413 -8.50 1.69 26.31
N PRO A 414 -9.11 2.49 27.20
CA PRO A 414 -9.79 3.72 26.80
C PRO A 414 -8.77 4.74 26.32
N THR A 415 -9.04 5.41 25.20
CA THR A 415 -8.21 6.53 24.71
C THR A 415 -8.49 7.80 25.53
N GLY A 416 -8.15 7.77 26.82
CA GLY A 416 -8.15 8.94 27.69
C GLY A 416 -6.93 9.81 27.40
N HIS A 417 -7.17 11.08 27.08
CA HIS A 417 -6.13 12.10 27.25
C HIS A 417 -5.98 12.32 28.75
N ASP A 418 -4.84 11.91 29.31
CA ASP A 418 -4.02 12.66 30.27
C ASP A 418 -2.99 11.71 30.90
N VAL A 419 -1.85 11.59 30.22
CA VAL A 419 -0.60 11.11 30.83
C VAL A 419 0.35 12.30 30.82
N PRO A 420 0.72 12.88 31.97
CA PRO A 420 1.78 13.88 32.03
C PRO A 420 3.05 13.29 31.43
N ALA A 421 3.84 14.11 30.73
CA ALA A 421 5.13 13.67 30.22
C ALA A 421 5.99 13.19 31.40
N LEU A 422 6.29 11.88 31.45
CA LEU A 422 7.25 11.34 32.39
C LEU A 422 8.63 11.86 31.98
N SER A 423 9.19 12.74 32.82
CA SER A 423 10.60 13.10 32.73
C SER A 423 11.45 11.88 33.04
N LEU A 424 12.63 11.79 32.44
CA LEU A 424 13.59 10.70 32.66
C LEU A 424 14.46 10.89 33.92
N ASP A 425 14.22 11.95 34.69
CA ASP A 425 15.07 12.37 35.82
C ASP A 425 14.53 12.00 37.21
N ASP A 426 13.27 11.56 37.35
CA ASP A 426 12.62 11.33 38.67
C ASP A 426 12.80 9.89 39.23
N VAL A 427 13.97 9.26 39.00
CA VAL A 427 14.30 7.93 39.54
C VAL A 427 15.62 7.95 40.33
N GLU A 428 15.80 8.94 41.21
CA GLU A 428 16.84 8.87 42.26
C GLU A 428 16.62 9.88 43.43
N ASP A 429 15.56 9.73 44.22
CA ASP A 429 15.69 9.88 45.69
C ASP A 429 14.58 9.17 46.51
N SER A 430 14.82 9.05 47.82
CA SER A 430 14.29 8.00 48.69
C SER A 430 13.17 8.42 49.67
N LEU A 431 12.26 7.47 49.91
CA LEU A 431 11.77 7.03 51.23
C LEU A 431 11.65 8.07 52.40
N VAL A 432 10.44 8.58 52.66
CA VAL A 432 9.83 8.68 54.03
C VAL A 432 8.29 8.73 53.89
N PRO A 433 7.47 8.03 54.71
CA PRO A 433 6.01 8.10 54.67
C PRO A 433 5.41 9.09 55.70
N GLN A 434 4.42 9.91 55.30
CA GLN A 434 3.47 10.55 56.22
C GLN A 434 2.07 10.72 55.60
N ALA A 435 1.07 10.79 56.48
CA ALA A 435 -0.35 11.04 56.24
C ALA A 435 -0.92 11.80 57.47
N PRO A 436 -2.23 12.11 57.57
CA PRO A 436 -2.99 13.02 56.71
C PRO A 436 -3.76 14.11 57.51
N GLU A 437 -4.09 15.25 56.90
CA GLU A 437 -5.05 16.26 57.41
C GLU A 437 -5.36 17.30 56.28
N ALA A 438 -6.31 18.25 56.37
CA ALA A 438 -7.77 18.17 56.51
C ALA A 438 -8.35 19.62 56.37
N SER A 439 -9.52 19.82 55.74
CA SER A 439 -10.31 21.10 55.75
C SER A 439 -9.66 22.34 55.08
N ALA A 440 -10.35 23.42 54.66
CA ALA A 440 -11.79 23.69 54.42
C ALA A 440 -12.02 25.00 53.57
N SER A 441 -13.27 25.17 53.09
CA SER A 441 -14.04 26.44 52.95
C SER A 441 -13.60 27.64 52.06
N ALA A 442 -14.29 27.76 50.90
CA ALA A 442 -15.13 28.92 50.50
C ALA A 442 -14.48 30.34 50.29
N PRO A 443 -15.26 31.44 50.10
CA PRO A 443 -15.60 31.92 48.75
C PRO A 443 -15.23 33.40 48.42
N SER A 444 -15.69 33.89 47.26
CA SER A 444 -15.39 35.19 46.60
C SER A 444 -15.66 36.47 47.41
N PRO A 445 -15.12 37.62 46.93
CA PRO A 445 -15.95 38.83 46.82
C PRO A 445 -15.83 39.60 45.49
N ARG A 446 -16.56 40.73 45.42
CA ARG A 446 -17.00 41.46 44.22
C ARG A 446 -16.63 42.96 44.31
N ARG A 447 -16.61 43.65 43.15
CA ARG A 447 -16.86 45.12 42.93
C ARG A 447 -15.81 46.19 43.32
N SER A 448 -15.36 46.92 42.28
CA SER A 448 -15.11 48.38 42.22
C SER A 448 -14.95 48.80 40.73
N SER A 449 -15.02 50.07 40.29
CA SER A 449 -15.84 51.22 40.74
C SER A 449 -16.00 52.29 39.62
N ALA A 450 -17.24 52.61 39.27
CA ALA A 450 -17.80 53.90 38.79
C ALA A 450 -16.90 55.02 38.19
N GLY A 451 -17.32 55.54 37.02
CA GLY A 451 -16.92 56.86 36.49
C GLY A 451 -18.07 57.45 35.65
N LYS A 452 -18.48 58.70 35.91
CA LYS A 452 -19.74 59.28 35.38
C LYS A 452 -19.57 60.78 35.06
N ALA A 453 -19.75 61.17 33.80
CA ALA A 453 -19.83 62.57 33.35
C ALA A 453 -21.03 62.75 32.40
N ARG A 454 -21.48 64.00 32.19
CA ARG A 454 -22.91 64.33 31.96
C ARG A 454 -23.09 65.55 31.04
N LYS A 455 -24.27 65.65 30.42
CA LYS A 455 -24.83 66.81 29.66
C LYS A 455 -24.29 66.94 28.21
N THR A 456 -25.02 67.51 27.22
CA THR A 456 -26.32 68.20 27.22
C THR A 456 -27.05 68.01 25.89
N ALA A 457 -28.37 68.27 25.83
CA ALA A 457 -29.17 68.25 24.60
C ALA A 457 -29.19 69.61 23.88
N GLY A 458 -29.37 69.59 22.55
CA GLY A 458 -29.67 70.75 21.70
C GLY A 458 -30.42 70.26 20.45
N ARG A 459 -31.39 71.04 19.94
CA ARG A 459 -32.31 70.69 18.84
C ARG A 459 -32.46 71.90 17.91
N GLN A 460 -32.86 71.66 16.66
CA GLN A 460 -33.03 72.60 15.50
C GLN A 460 -31.77 72.75 14.62
N ALA A 461 -31.85 72.99 13.31
CA ALA A 461 -32.88 72.67 12.30
C ALA A 461 -32.32 72.90 10.87
N ALA A 462 -32.78 72.10 9.89
CA ALA A 462 -32.86 72.35 8.44
C ALA A 462 -31.62 72.71 7.57
N GLN A 463 -31.58 72.09 6.38
CA GLN A 463 -30.88 72.50 5.13
C GLN A 463 -29.32 72.46 5.14
N ASP A 464 -28.60 72.07 4.07
CA ASP A 464 -29.04 71.66 2.72
C ASP A 464 -28.04 70.70 2.01
N ALA A 465 -28.52 70.13 0.90
CA ALA A 465 -27.80 69.50 -0.23
C ALA A 465 -26.33 69.00 -0.06
N GLY A 466 -26.13 67.67 -0.10
CA GLY A 466 -24.80 67.05 -0.18
C GLY A 466 -24.83 65.52 -0.36
N SER A 467 -25.70 65.01 -1.24
CA SER A 467 -25.95 63.56 -1.38
C SER A 467 -24.80 62.81 -2.07
N VAL A 468 -23.74 62.50 -1.32
CA VAL A 468 -22.77 61.47 -1.70
C VAL A 468 -23.51 60.12 -1.75
N PRO A 469 -23.42 59.32 -2.83
CA PRO A 469 -24.04 58.00 -2.85
C PRO A 469 -23.36 57.12 -1.79
N SER A 470 -24.06 56.82 -0.69
CA SER A 470 -23.60 55.82 0.27
C SER A 470 -23.40 54.50 -0.46
N ALA A 471 -22.21 53.92 -0.32
CA ALA A 471 -21.94 52.59 -0.85
C ALA A 471 -23.00 51.60 -0.34
N PRO A 472 -23.51 50.68 -1.18
CA PRO A 472 -24.53 49.73 -0.76
C PRO A 472 -24.03 48.94 0.44
N ALA A 473 -24.78 49.01 1.54
CA ALA A 473 -24.45 48.32 2.78
C ALA A 473 -24.43 46.81 2.53
N LEU A 474 -23.34 46.14 2.90
CA LEU A 474 -23.22 44.69 2.79
C LEU A 474 -24.31 44.03 3.63
N SER A 475 -25.00 43.05 3.06
CA SER A 475 -25.91 42.18 3.81
C SER A 475 -25.16 41.42 4.91
N LEU A 476 -25.87 41.01 5.98
CA LEU A 476 -25.29 40.24 7.09
C LEU A 476 -24.50 39.01 6.61
N ARG A 477 -24.96 38.35 5.55
CA ARG A 477 -24.28 37.20 4.93
C ARG A 477 -22.99 37.61 4.23
N GLN A 478 -22.98 38.72 3.49
CA GLN A 478 -21.77 39.26 2.84
C GLN A 478 -20.74 39.73 3.88
N ALA A 479 -21.19 40.41 4.93
CA ALA A 479 -20.34 40.86 6.02
C ALA A 479 -19.65 39.68 6.72
N ALA A 480 -20.41 38.64 7.10
CA ALA A 480 -19.85 37.44 7.74
C ALA A 480 -18.85 36.66 6.85
N VAL A 481 -19.08 36.60 5.54
CA VAL A 481 -18.14 35.95 4.59
C VAL A 481 -16.86 36.78 4.44
N LEU A 482 -16.96 38.11 4.39
CA LEU A 482 -15.80 39.01 4.35
C LEU A 482 -14.99 38.98 5.65
N GLU A 483 -15.67 39.01 6.80
CA GLU A 483 -15.06 38.91 8.13
C GLU A 483 -14.28 37.60 8.26
N LEU A 484 -14.91 36.45 7.95
CA LEU A 484 -14.26 35.14 7.95
C LEU A 484 -13.03 35.06 7.02
N ALA A 485 -13.09 35.71 5.84
CA ALA A 485 -11.95 35.78 4.93
C ALA A 485 -10.80 36.62 5.51
N GLN A 486 -11.11 37.77 6.12
CA GLN A 486 -10.13 38.66 6.76
C GLN A 486 -9.52 38.05 8.03
N GLU A 487 -10.31 37.37 8.86
CA GLU A 487 -9.83 36.58 10.00
C GLU A 487 -8.83 35.52 9.55
N ARG A 488 -9.12 34.79 8.46
CA ARG A 488 -8.22 33.78 7.92
C ARG A 488 -6.93 34.37 7.36
N LEU A 489 -7.01 35.48 6.62
CA LEU A 489 -5.84 36.21 6.12
C LEU A 489 -4.93 36.72 7.26
N LYS A 490 -5.49 37.05 8.43
CA LYS A 490 -4.75 37.38 9.66
C LYS A 490 -4.20 36.14 10.37
N ALA A 491 -4.96 35.04 10.42
CA ALA A 491 -4.58 33.83 11.14
C ALA A 491 -3.42 33.04 10.48
N PHE A 492 -3.23 33.18 9.17
CA PHE A 492 -2.12 32.57 8.44
C PHE A 492 -1.10 33.65 8.00
N PRO A 493 0.20 33.51 8.33
CA PRO A 493 1.23 34.45 7.86
C PRO A 493 1.31 34.45 6.33
N ALA A 494 1.63 35.59 5.73
CA ALA A 494 1.93 35.64 4.29
C ALA A 494 3.30 35.01 4.00
N PRO A 495 3.46 34.20 2.94
CA PRO A 495 4.77 33.72 2.54
C PRO A 495 5.66 34.90 2.15
N LYS A 496 6.78 35.10 2.86
CA LYS A 496 7.77 36.15 2.56
C LYS A 496 8.58 35.85 1.28
N LEU A 497 8.58 34.59 0.85
CA LEU A 497 9.22 34.11 -0.38
C LEU A 497 8.14 33.46 -1.25
N ALA A 498 8.10 33.84 -2.54
CA ALA A 498 7.23 33.23 -3.54
C ALA A 498 7.94 32.11 -4.35
N ARG A 499 9.24 31.89 -4.12
CA ARG A 499 10.07 30.88 -4.79
C ARG A 499 11.23 30.47 -3.89
N LEU A 500 11.54 29.17 -3.88
CA LEU A 500 12.74 28.62 -3.24
C LEU A 500 13.84 28.47 -4.31
N ARG A 501 15.09 28.76 -3.95
CA ARG A 501 16.30 28.53 -4.77
C ARG A 501 16.87 27.13 -4.56
N GLY A 502 16.61 26.53 -3.41
CA GLY A 502 16.97 25.15 -3.09
C GLY A 502 16.30 24.66 -1.81
N PRO A 503 16.59 23.41 -1.38
CA PRO A 503 15.99 22.82 -0.19
C PRO A 503 16.24 23.61 1.10
N GLY A 504 17.45 24.15 1.28
CA GLY A 504 17.82 24.92 2.49
C GLY A 504 16.93 26.15 2.75
N ASP A 505 16.43 26.81 1.70
CA ASP A 505 15.52 27.96 1.84
C ASP A 505 14.22 27.57 2.56
N LEU A 506 13.80 26.30 2.50
CA LEU A 506 12.60 25.80 3.17
C LEU A 506 12.80 25.67 4.69
N LEU A 507 14.01 25.28 5.12
CA LEU A 507 14.41 25.28 6.54
C LEU A 507 14.45 26.71 7.07
N THR A 508 15.18 27.61 6.39
CA THR A 508 15.28 29.03 6.76
C THR A 508 13.92 29.72 6.77
N LEU A 509 13.00 29.35 5.86
CA LEU A 509 11.62 29.84 5.90
C LEU A 509 10.88 29.38 7.16
N GLY A 510 11.01 28.12 7.56
CA GLY A 510 10.42 27.59 8.80
C GLY A 510 10.99 28.21 10.06
N GLU A 511 12.31 28.36 10.14
CA GLU A 511 13.02 29.07 11.22
C GLU A 511 12.50 30.52 11.35
N SER A 512 12.38 31.24 10.23
CA SER A 512 11.89 32.63 10.20
C SER A 512 10.43 32.80 10.63
N LEU A 513 9.68 31.68 10.70
CA LEU A 513 8.29 31.60 11.15
C LEU A 513 8.14 30.92 12.53
N GLN A 514 9.26 30.55 13.17
CA GLN A 514 9.31 29.80 14.42
C GLN A 514 8.44 28.53 14.36
N LYS A 515 8.55 27.79 13.26
CA LYS A 515 7.85 26.51 13.04
C LYS A 515 8.80 25.34 13.25
N ASP A 516 8.22 24.21 13.62
CA ASP A 516 8.93 22.93 13.61
C ASP A 516 9.35 22.60 12.16
N ILE A 517 10.67 22.45 11.98
CA ILE A 517 11.31 22.10 10.71
C ILE A 517 11.77 20.64 10.67
N SER A 518 11.65 19.88 11.77
CA SER A 518 12.17 18.50 11.89
C SER A 518 11.66 17.59 10.76
N VAL A 519 10.39 17.77 10.41
CA VAL A 519 9.69 17.08 9.30
C VAL A 519 10.31 17.41 7.94
N ILE A 520 10.76 18.65 7.73
CA ILE A 520 11.45 19.08 6.51
C ILE A 520 12.90 18.60 6.50
N SER A 521 13.60 18.67 7.65
CA SER A 521 14.97 18.16 7.78
C SER A 521 15.06 16.67 7.43
N ALA A 522 14.20 15.83 8.04
CA ALA A 522 14.11 14.41 7.70
C ALA A 522 13.71 14.18 6.24
N ALA A 523 12.75 14.97 5.74
CA ALA A 523 12.38 14.93 4.32
C ALA A 523 13.51 15.42 3.39
N MET A 524 14.53 16.14 3.87
CA MET A 524 15.65 16.66 3.08
C MET A 524 16.88 15.74 3.04
N GLU A 525 16.92 14.70 3.87
CA GLU A 525 17.98 13.69 3.84
C GLU A 525 18.11 13.09 2.44
N GLN A 526 19.33 12.87 1.95
CA GLN A 526 19.57 12.47 0.55
C GLN A 526 18.89 11.15 0.16
N ARG A 527 18.49 10.34 1.15
CA ARG A 527 17.96 8.99 1.00
C ARG A 527 16.44 8.86 1.21
N SER A 528 15.74 9.89 1.71
CA SER A 528 14.28 9.83 1.82
C SER A 528 13.59 9.84 0.44
N GLU A 529 12.50 9.07 0.31
CA GLU A 529 11.82 8.85 -0.97
C GLU A 529 11.33 10.18 -1.58
N PRO A 530 11.80 10.58 -2.78
CA PRO A 530 11.63 11.94 -3.29
C PRO A 530 10.18 12.45 -3.41
N LEU A 531 9.24 11.61 -3.84
CA LEU A 531 7.85 12.00 -4.07
C LEU A 531 7.10 12.15 -2.75
N SER A 532 7.33 11.26 -1.80
CA SER A 532 6.80 11.37 -0.43
C SER A 532 7.41 12.54 0.31
N ALA A 533 8.72 12.79 0.17
CA ALA A 533 9.36 13.97 0.74
C ALA A 533 8.80 15.28 0.14
N ALA A 534 8.62 15.39 -1.18
CA ALA A 534 7.99 16.55 -1.81
C ALA A 534 6.50 16.70 -1.40
N ARG A 535 5.81 15.60 -1.09
CA ARG A 535 4.45 15.60 -0.52
C ARG A 535 4.46 16.09 0.95
N GLN A 536 5.44 15.67 1.75
CA GLN A 536 5.67 16.10 3.14
C GLN A 536 5.94 17.61 3.21
N MET A 537 6.82 18.11 2.35
CA MET A 537 7.15 19.54 2.22
C MET A 537 5.93 20.37 1.83
N ARG A 538 5.15 19.96 0.83
CA ARG A 538 3.88 20.65 0.45
C ARG A 538 2.86 20.64 1.58
N ARG A 539 2.64 19.51 2.27
CA ARG A 539 1.75 19.44 3.44
C ARG A 539 2.20 20.36 4.59
N THR A 540 3.52 20.53 4.75
CA THR A 540 4.09 21.43 5.76
C THR A 540 3.84 22.89 5.40
N LEU A 541 4.04 23.26 4.12
CA LEU A 541 3.68 24.58 3.58
C LEU A 541 2.18 24.87 3.71
N ASP A 542 1.31 23.90 3.37
CA ASP A 542 -0.15 23.99 3.57
C ASP A 542 -0.51 24.22 5.05
N GLY A 543 0.23 23.61 5.97
CA GLY A 543 0.07 23.79 7.42
C GLY A 543 0.51 25.17 7.92
N TRP A 544 1.54 25.76 7.31
CA TRP A 544 2.05 27.10 7.67
C TRP A 544 1.25 28.24 7.06
N PHE A 545 0.77 28.08 5.81
CA PHE A 545 0.20 29.16 5.00
C PHE A 545 -1.27 28.96 4.61
N GLY A 546 -1.85 27.79 4.90
CA GLY A 546 -3.19 27.39 4.48
C GLY A 546 -3.20 26.83 3.05
N ALA A 547 -3.92 25.74 2.80
CA ALA A 547 -3.87 25.06 1.51
C ALA A 547 -4.46 25.91 0.35
N PRO A 548 -3.81 25.97 -0.85
CA PRO A 548 -4.28 26.77 -1.99
C PRO A 548 -5.75 26.53 -2.39
N GLY A 549 -6.21 25.28 -2.34
CA GLY A 549 -7.62 24.95 -2.62
C GLY A 549 -8.61 25.56 -1.64
N GLN A 550 -8.22 25.73 -0.37
CA GLN A 550 -9.06 26.42 0.62
C GLN A 550 -9.11 27.93 0.36
N TRP A 551 -7.99 28.53 -0.07
CA TRP A 551 -7.97 29.94 -0.47
C TRP A 551 -8.80 30.19 -1.74
N ARG A 552 -8.69 29.35 -2.77
CA ARG A 552 -9.53 29.43 -3.99
C ARG A 552 -11.02 29.30 -3.68
N ALA A 553 -11.42 28.31 -2.89
CA ALA A 553 -12.81 28.15 -2.47
C ALA A 553 -13.34 29.35 -1.64
N ARG A 554 -12.46 30.15 -1.00
CA ARG A 554 -12.83 31.34 -0.22
C ARG A 554 -12.90 32.58 -1.11
N ARG A 555 -12.00 32.69 -2.10
CA ARG A 555 -12.09 33.64 -3.21
C ARG A 555 -13.41 33.49 -3.96
N GLU A 556 -13.75 32.27 -4.37
CA GLU A 556 -15.02 31.93 -5.03
C GLU A 556 -16.25 32.28 -4.17
N GLN A 557 -16.21 31.98 -2.86
CA GLN A 557 -17.28 32.37 -1.92
C GLN A 557 -17.43 33.88 -1.78
N LEU A 558 -16.32 34.64 -1.83
CA LEU A 558 -16.32 36.10 -1.73
C LEU A 558 -16.81 36.76 -3.04
N GLU A 559 -16.44 36.20 -4.19
CA GLU A 559 -16.97 36.58 -5.51
C GLU A 559 -18.47 36.30 -5.62
N ALA A 560 -18.92 35.10 -5.21
CA ALA A 560 -20.33 34.72 -5.20
C ALA A 560 -21.16 35.48 -4.16
N ALA A 561 -20.54 35.99 -3.09
CA ALA A 561 -21.20 36.89 -2.13
C ALA A 561 -21.45 38.29 -2.74
N GLY A 562 -20.58 38.75 -3.63
CA GLY A 562 -20.88 39.76 -4.65
C GLY A 562 -21.38 41.13 -4.19
N ILE A 563 -20.44 42.06 -3.99
CA ILE A 563 -20.51 43.38 -4.66
C ILE A 563 -19.10 43.67 -5.20
N VAL A 564 -18.87 43.36 -6.48
CA VAL A 564 -17.65 43.76 -7.20
C VAL A 564 -17.72 45.26 -7.39
N GLY A 565 -17.10 46.01 -6.47
CA GLY A 565 -17.19 47.47 -6.38
C GLY A 565 -16.99 48.03 -4.97
N THR A 566 -17.17 47.23 -3.90
CA THR A 566 -16.83 47.67 -2.54
C THR A 566 -15.30 47.57 -2.33
N PRO A 567 -14.59 48.64 -1.94
CA PRO A 567 -13.13 48.62 -1.82
C PRO A 567 -12.57 47.54 -0.88
N SER A 568 -13.28 47.22 0.21
CA SER A 568 -12.90 46.19 1.19
C SER A 568 -12.97 44.77 0.62
N VAL A 569 -13.96 44.49 -0.24
CA VAL A 569 -14.12 43.20 -0.94
C VAL A 569 -13.03 43.06 -2.01
N ALA A 570 -12.78 44.12 -2.78
CA ALA A 570 -11.72 44.14 -3.79
C ALA A 570 -10.32 43.94 -3.17
N GLN A 571 -10.02 44.62 -2.06
CA GLN A 571 -8.75 44.42 -1.32
C GLN A 571 -8.60 43.00 -0.79
N ALA A 572 -9.70 42.40 -0.28
CA ALA A 572 -9.67 41.00 0.18
C ALA A 572 -9.43 40.01 -0.98
N LEU A 573 -10.00 40.24 -2.17
CA LEU A 573 -9.73 39.43 -3.36
C LEU A 573 -8.26 39.53 -3.79
N VAL A 574 -7.71 40.74 -3.87
CA VAL A 574 -6.29 40.95 -4.22
C VAL A 574 -5.37 40.24 -3.21
N ALA A 575 -5.63 40.38 -1.91
CA ALA A 575 -4.85 39.70 -0.87
C ALA A 575 -4.97 38.16 -0.92
N LEU A 576 -6.12 37.63 -1.35
CA LEU A 576 -6.31 36.20 -1.60
C LEU A 576 -5.57 35.73 -2.86
N ASP A 577 -5.59 36.52 -3.94
CA ASP A 577 -4.89 36.21 -5.19
C ASP A 577 -3.37 36.24 -5.03
N GLU A 578 -2.83 37.25 -4.33
CA GLU A 578 -1.42 37.30 -3.93
C GLU A 578 -1.03 36.09 -3.06
N ARG A 579 -1.90 35.71 -2.11
CA ARG A 579 -1.68 34.54 -1.25
C ARG A 579 -1.64 33.23 -2.05
N ILE A 580 -2.61 33.02 -2.94
CA ILE A 580 -2.68 31.84 -3.81
C ILE A 580 -1.43 31.77 -4.70
N ALA A 581 -1.08 32.89 -5.36
CA ALA A 581 0.09 32.96 -6.24
C ALA A 581 1.41 32.67 -5.52
N ALA A 582 1.58 33.18 -4.28
CA ALA A 582 2.77 32.93 -3.47
C ALA A 582 2.89 31.47 -3.04
N ILE A 583 1.81 30.85 -2.55
CA ILE A 583 1.84 29.44 -2.12
C ILE A 583 1.99 28.50 -3.32
N ASP A 584 1.32 28.77 -4.44
CA ASP A 584 1.52 28.03 -5.69
C ASP A 584 2.97 28.15 -6.21
N GLY A 585 3.63 29.30 -5.98
CA GLY A 585 5.04 29.50 -6.29
C GLY A 585 5.98 28.65 -5.43
N LEU A 586 5.69 28.54 -4.13
CA LEU A 586 6.40 27.64 -3.23
C LEU A 586 6.14 26.16 -3.58
N HIS A 587 4.91 25.78 -3.92
CA HIS A 587 4.58 24.42 -4.35
C HIS A 587 5.33 24.04 -5.63
N ARG A 588 5.35 24.90 -6.66
CA ARG A 588 6.18 24.69 -7.86
C ARG A 588 7.68 24.57 -7.54
N SER A 589 8.15 25.26 -6.51
CA SER A 589 9.55 25.17 -6.07
C SER A 589 9.85 23.82 -5.39
N VAL A 590 8.92 23.32 -4.56
CA VAL A 590 8.99 21.98 -3.97
C VAL A 590 8.86 20.89 -5.03
N ASP A 591 8.02 21.08 -6.05
CA ASP A 591 7.90 20.15 -7.17
C ASP A 591 9.20 20.08 -7.99
N ALA A 592 9.90 21.20 -8.18
CA ALA A 592 11.23 21.22 -8.81
C ALA A 592 12.30 20.52 -7.96
N ILE A 593 12.31 20.76 -6.64
CA ILE A 593 13.20 20.05 -5.68
C ILE A 593 12.91 18.54 -5.70
N GLY A 594 11.64 18.16 -5.71
CA GLY A 594 11.19 16.77 -5.81
C GLY A 594 11.69 16.13 -7.11
N ALA A 595 11.43 16.76 -8.26
CA ALA A 595 11.86 16.29 -9.56
C ALA A 595 13.38 16.11 -9.65
N ASP A 596 14.18 17.05 -9.12
CA ASP A 596 15.64 16.91 -9.08
C ASP A 596 16.09 15.75 -8.20
N ARG A 597 15.49 15.58 -7.02
CA ARG A 597 15.78 14.43 -6.16
C ARG A 597 15.38 13.11 -6.80
N VAL A 598 14.29 13.05 -7.56
CA VAL A 598 13.95 11.86 -8.36
C VAL A 598 15.04 11.53 -9.38
N LYS A 599 15.60 12.55 -10.07
CA LYS A 599 16.68 12.34 -11.05
C LYS A 599 17.96 11.82 -10.41
N THR A 600 18.27 12.24 -9.18
CA THR A 600 19.49 11.84 -8.44
C THR A 600 19.23 10.74 -7.41
N PHE A 601 18.04 10.14 -7.37
CA PHE A 601 17.71 9.15 -6.34
C PHE A 601 18.50 7.85 -6.61
N PRO A 602 19.17 7.27 -5.61
CA PRO A 602 19.93 6.03 -5.83
C PRO A 602 19.06 4.82 -6.19
N TYR A 603 17.76 4.85 -5.83
CA TYR A 603 16.82 3.72 -5.96
C TYR A 603 15.58 4.11 -6.78
N PRO A 604 15.75 4.49 -8.06
CA PRO A 604 14.63 4.88 -8.92
C PRO A 604 13.72 3.68 -9.19
N ASP A 605 12.44 3.96 -9.45
CA ASP A 605 11.41 2.93 -9.69
C ASP A 605 10.40 3.43 -10.75
N LEU A 606 9.27 2.72 -10.90
CA LEU A 606 8.24 3.07 -11.87
C LEU A 606 7.41 4.31 -11.50
N LYS A 607 7.15 4.61 -10.23
CA LYS A 607 6.48 5.86 -9.84
C LYS A 607 7.39 7.06 -10.09
N HIS A 608 8.70 6.90 -9.91
CA HIS A 608 9.72 7.88 -10.26
C HIS A 608 9.73 8.18 -11.76
N VAL A 609 9.79 7.16 -12.62
CA VAL A 609 9.72 7.33 -14.08
C VAL A 609 8.37 7.93 -14.50
N SER A 610 7.26 7.45 -13.96
CA SER A 610 5.91 8.01 -14.21
C SER A 610 5.85 9.51 -13.91
N HIS A 611 6.35 9.93 -12.75
CA HIS A 611 6.41 11.33 -12.36
C HIS A 611 7.28 12.19 -13.29
N LEU A 612 8.47 11.69 -13.66
CA LEU A 612 9.36 12.36 -14.63
C LEU A 612 8.72 12.48 -16.02
N LEU A 613 7.98 11.46 -16.48
CA LEU A 613 7.25 11.52 -17.75
C LEU A 613 6.07 12.49 -17.69
N ALA A 614 5.29 12.47 -16.59
CA ALA A 614 4.15 13.37 -16.38
C ALA A 614 4.59 14.84 -16.36
N THR A 615 5.56 15.20 -15.52
CA THR A 615 6.08 16.57 -15.38
C THR A 615 6.69 17.13 -16.67
N ALA A 616 7.28 16.28 -17.52
CA ALA A 616 7.78 16.69 -18.84
C ALA A 616 6.68 17.06 -19.86
N THR A 617 5.40 16.83 -19.54
CA THR A 617 4.26 17.19 -20.40
C THR A 617 3.82 18.65 -20.18
N ASP A 618 4.09 19.22 -19.01
CA ASP A 618 3.75 20.60 -18.64
C ASP A 618 4.79 21.59 -19.18
N ALA A 619 4.79 21.76 -20.51
CA ALA A 619 5.78 22.50 -21.30
C ALA A 619 5.93 24.01 -20.99
N LYS A 620 5.33 24.52 -19.91
CA LYS A 620 5.47 25.89 -19.40
C LYS A 620 6.32 26.02 -18.12
N ALA A 621 6.70 24.91 -17.47
CA ALA A 621 7.27 24.98 -16.11
C ALA A 621 8.81 24.93 -16.03
N SER A 622 9.50 23.98 -16.68
CA SER A 622 10.97 23.84 -16.56
C SER A 622 11.64 22.97 -17.64
N GLY A 623 12.48 23.60 -18.48
CA GLY A 623 13.52 22.93 -19.27
C GLY A 623 13.07 22.02 -20.43
N PRO A 624 14.03 21.47 -21.20
CA PRO A 624 13.74 20.41 -22.16
C PRO A 624 13.34 19.13 -21.40
N GLY A 625 12.12 18.64 -21.66
CA GLY A 625 11.57 17.47 -20.98
C GLY A 625 12.33 16.16 -21.24
N VAL A 626 12.03 15.15 -20.42
CA VAL A 626 12.67 13.82 -20.45
C VAL A 626 12.67 13.22 -21.85
N ARG A 627 13.87 12.92 -22.38
CA ARG A 627 14.04 12.28 -23.69
C ARG A 627 14.20 10.78 -23.50
N VAL A 628 13.35 10.02 -24.18
CA VAL A 628 13.38 8.57 -24.16
C VAL A 628 14.13 8.08 -25.41
N GLY A 629 15.26 7.41 -25.18
CA GLY A 629 16.08 6.84 -26.25
C GLY A 629 15.36 5.70 -26.99
N ALA A 630 16.01 5.21 -28.05
CA ALA A 630 15.58 3.98 -28.69
C ALA A 630 15.81 2.78 -27.76
N PRO A 631 14.94 1.76 -27.78
CA PRO A 631 15.22 0.49 -27.12
C PRO A 631 16.47 -0.16 -27.73
N ARG A 632 17.37 -0.65 -26.88
CA ARG A 632 18.57 -1.40 -27.27
C ARG A 632 18.50 -2.79 -26.67
N LYS A 633 18.65 -3.83 -27.49
CA LYS A 633 18.82 -5.20 -27.00
C LYS A 633 20.06 -5.27 -26.09
N LEU A 634 19.96 -5.99 -24.96
CA LEU A 634 21.12 -6.44 -24.19
C LEU A 634 21.34 -7.94 -24.43
N PRO A 635 22.59 -8.44 -24.36
CA PRO A 635 22.84 -9.88 -24.45
C PRO A 635 22.14 -10.64 -23.32
N SER A 636 21.41 -11.70 -23.63
CA SER A 636 20.74 -12.58 -22.67
C SER A 636 20.95 -14.06 -23.05
N PRO A 637 21.13 -14.97 -22.08
CA PRO A 637 21.19 -16.40 -22.36
C PRO A 637 19.92 -16.90 -23.07
N GLY A 638 20.08 -17.63 -24.17
CA GLY A 638 18.97 -18.13 -24.98
C GLY A 638 18.42 -17.16 -26.03
N ASP A 639 19.04 -15.98 -26.22
CA ASP A 639 18.79 -15.13 -27.38
C ASP A 639 19.06 -15.91 -28.70
N PRO A 640 18.12 -15.92 -29.67
CA PRO A 640 18.28 -16.74 -30.88
C PRO A 640 19.17 -16.11 -31.96
N ASP A 641 19.30 -14.78 -31.99
CA ASP A 641 20.20 -14.04 -32.90
C ASP A 641 20.49 -12.61 -32.36
N ASP A 642 21.33 -11.83 -33.04
CA ASP A 642 21.71 -10.46 -32.60
C ASP A 642 20.56 -9.44 -32.59
N ARG A 643 19.45 -9.70 -33.32
CA ARG A 643 18.31 -8.78 -33.48
C ARG A 643 17.16 -9.11 -32.56
N HIS A 644 17.00 -10.39 -32.22
CA HIS A 644 15.96 -10.91 -31.35
C HIS A 644 16.51 -11.22 -29.96
N GLY A 645 15.73 -10.93 -28.92
CA GLY A 645 16.10 -11.32 -27.56
C GLY A 645 15.02 -11.07 -26.54
N THR A 646 15.30 -11.43 -25.29
CA THR A 646 14.38 -11.26 -24.17
C THR A 646 14.66 -10.03 -23.32
N LEU A 647 15.85 -9.44 -23.39
CA LEU A 647 16.26 -8.31 -22.54
C LEU A 647 16.56 -7.04 -23.34
N PHE A 648 15.98 -5.90 -22.93
CA PHE A 648 16.15 -4.60 -23.57
C PHE A 648 16.39 -3.49 -22.56
N GLU A 649 17.18 -2.49 -22.96
CA GLU A 649 17.46 -1.27 -22.20
C GLU A 649 16.97 -0.04 -22.98
N VAL A 650 16.21 0.83 -22.33
CA VAL A 650 15.78 2.14 -22.84
C VAL A 650 16.39 3.22 -21.96
N LYS A 651 17.26 4.06 -22.54
CA LYS A 651 17.87 5.19 -21.82
C LYS A 651 16.89 6.34 -21.66
N LEU A 652 16.73 6.84 -20.45
CA LEU A 652 16.04 8.09 -20.10
C LEU A 652 17.09 9.18 -19.86
N ASP A 653 17.17 10.14 -20.77
CA ASP A 653 17.88 11.40 -20.53
C ASP A 653 16.93 12.35 -19.78
N THR A 654 17.23 12.55 -18.50
CA THR A 654 16.40 13.32 -17.57
C THR A 654 16.70 14.84 -17.60
N GLY A 655 17.59 15.27 -18.50
CA GLY A 655 17.89 16.67 -18.77
C GLY A 655 18.84 17.29 -17.74
N LYS A 656 18.39 18.36 -17.09
CA LYS A 656 19.19 19.13 -16.13
C LYS A 656 18.52 19.19 -14.76
N LEU A 657 19.34 19.35 -13.73
CA LEU A 657 18.90 19.79 -12.41
C LEU A 657 18.53 21.29 -12.45
N ALA A 658 17.78 21.77 -11.46
CA ALA A 658 17.38 23.17 -11.33
C ALA A 658 18.57 24.12 -11.14
N ASP A 659 19.71 23.63 -10.64
CA ASP A 659 20.98 24.36 -10.60
C ASP A 659 21.71 24.44 -11.97
N GLY A 660 21.16 23.80 -13.02
CA GLY A 660 21.68 23.83 -14.38
C GLY A 660 22.71 22.76 -14.72
N ARG A 661 23.15 21.94 -13.74
CA ARG A 661 24.02 20.78 -13.98
C ARG A 661 23.27 19.69 -14.77
N PRO A 662 23.96 18.89 -15.60
CA PRO A 662 23.34 17.71 -16.22
C PRO A 662 22.91 16.72 -15.15
N ALA A 663 21.71 16.18 -15.28
CA ALA A 663 21.22 15.11 -14.43
C ALA A 663 21.75 13.74 -14.92
N PRO A 664 21.96 12.76 -14.03
CA PRO A 664 22.33 11.42 -14.48
C PRO A 664 21.18 10.77 -15.27
N ALA A 665 21.55 9.94 -16.24
CA ALA A 665 20.57 9.17 -17.00
C ALA A 665 20.02 8.00 -16.16
N LEU A 666 18.74 7.72 -16.34
CA LEU A 666 18.11 6.50 -15.85
C LEU A 666 17.99 5.49 -17.00
N TYR A 667 17.89 4.21 -16.69
CA TYR A 667 17.81 3.13 -17.65
C TYR A 667 16.63 2.24 -17.29
N VAL A 668 15.70 2.06 -18.23
CA VAL A 668 14.55 1.17 -18.07
C VAL A 668 14.90 -0.17 -18.72
N HIS A 669 14.86 -1.25 -17.95
CA HIS A 669 15.10 -2.61 -18.42
C HIS A 669 13.76 -3.31 -18.66
N LEU A 670 13.57 -3.91 -19.84
CA LEU A 670 12.37 -4.65 -20.23
C LEU A 670 12.73 -6.12 -20.45
N HIS A 671 11.97 -7.04 -19.84
CA HIS A 671 12.11 -8.48 -20.01
C HIS A 671 10.87 -9.03 -20.71
N ALA A 672 11.02 -9.56 -21.91
CA ALA A 672 9.97 -10.17 -22.71
C ALA A 672 9.91 -11.70 -22.52
N LYS A 673 8.70 -12.25 -22.44
CA LYS A 673 8.40 -13.69 -22.30
C LYS A 673 8.90 -14.56 -23.45
N SER A 674 9.16 -13.93 -24.59
CA SER A 674 9.59 -14.58 -25.82
C SER A 674 10.53 -13.61 -26.56
N PRO A 675 11.50 -14.11 -27.35
CA PRO A 675 12.37 -13.24 -28.13
C PRO A 675 11.58 -12.28 -29.04
N ILE A 676 11.81 -10.98 -28.88
CA ILE A 676 11.26 -9.91 -29.73
C ILE A 676 12.40 -9.06 -30.30
N THR A 677 12.11 -8.14 -31.22
CA THR A 677 13.10 -7.15 -31.67
C THR A 677 13.09 -5.91 -30.79
N ALA A 678 14.17 -5.12 -30.85
CA ALA A 678 14.22 -3.82 -30.17
C ALA A 678 13.05 -2.90 -30.58
N GLU A 679 12.75 -2.78 -31.89
CA GLU A 679 11.63 -1.94 -32.36
C GLU A 679 10.27 -2.44 -31.85
N ALA A 680 10.09 -3.76 -31.67
CA ALA A 680 8.86 -4.33 -31.12
C ALA A 680 8.61 -3.92 -29.64
N CYS A 681 9.64 -3.53 -28.88
CA CYS A 681 9.47 -3.01 -27.51
C CYS A 681 8.58 -1.75 -27.45
N ARG A 682 8.45 -1.03 -28.57
CA ARG A 682 7.63 0.18 -28.70
C ARG A 682 6.13 -0.11 -28.81
N THR A 683 5.75 -1.37 -29.04
CA THR A 683 4.35 -1.82 -29.18
C THR A 683 4.04 -3.12 -28.45
N VAL A 684 5.03 -3.74 -27.78
CA VAL A 684 4.86 -4.97 -27.00
C VAL A 684 3.74 -4.76 -25.96
N PRO A 685 2.71 -5.62 -25.94
CA PRO A 685 1.68 -5.53 -24.94
C PRO A 685 2.27 -5.87 -23.58
N PHE A 686 1.74 -5.22 -22.56
CA PHE A 686 2.11 -5.41 -21.17
C PHE A 686 2.18 -6.89 -20.75
N GLU A 687 1.21 -7.69 -21.21
CA GLU A 687 1.06 -9.10 -20.87
C GLU A 687 2.17 -9.99 -21.46
N ALA A 688 2.91 -9.51 -22.47
CA ALA A 688 4.05 -10.19 -23.07
C ALA A 688 5.39 -9.90 -22.37
N LEU A 689 5.39 -9.06 -21.33
CA LEU A 689 6.54 -8.85 -20.45
C LEU A 689 6.47 -9.75 -19.21
N ASP A 690 7.63 -10.21 -18.75
CA ASP A 690 7.81 -10.83 -17.44
C ASP A 690 8.21 -9.79 -16.37
N ALA A 691 9.06 -8.83 -16.76
CA ALA A 691 9.64 -7.82 -15.88
C ALA A 691 9.91 -6.49 -16.61
N PHE A 692 9.94 -5.39 -15.86
CA PHE A 692 10.09 -4.01 -16.35
C PHE A 692 10.55 -3.05 -15.24
N HIS A 693 11.86 -2.85 -15.05
CA HIS A 693 12.42 -2.08 -13.92
C HIS A 693 13.34 -0.93 -14.32
N VAL A 694 13.82 -0.18 -13.34
CA VAL A 694 14.63 1.03 -13.53
C VAL A 694 15.97 0.88 -12.82
N LYS A 695 17.04 1.30 -13.48
CA LYS A 695 18.42 1.35 -12.97
C LYS A 695 19.00 2.75 -13.12
N THR A 696 19.82 3.19 -12.18
CA THR A 696 20.69 4.37 -12.34
C THR A 696 21.87 4.06 -13.27
N ALA A 697 22.61 5.08 -13.69
CA ALA A 697 23.86 4.89 -14.41
C ALA A 697 24.88 4.04 -13.64
N ASP A 698 24.95 4.19 -12.30
CA ASP A 698 25.92 3.48 -11.46
C ASP A 698 25.52 2.02 -11.21
N GLN A 699 24.23 1.68 -11.31
CA GLN A 699 23.72 0.31 -11.22
C GLN A 699 23.93 -0.50 -12.51
N ARG A 700 24.25 0.17 -13.63
CA ARG A 700 24.45 -0.48 -14.93
C ARG A 700 25.77 -1.24 -14.97
N GLY A 701 25.70 -2.57 -15.10
CA GLY A 701 26.88 -3.43 -15.24
C GLY A 701 27.47 -3.98 -13.94
N LYS A 702 26.73 -3.95 -12.82
CA LYS A 702 27.16 -4.50 -11.52
C LYS A 702 27.18 -6.03 -11.42
N GLY A 703 26.93 -6.76 -12.51
CA GLY A 703 27.00 -8.23 -12.54
C GLY A 703 25.74 -8.95 -12.06
N ALA A 704 25.63 -10.24 -12.39
CA ALA A 704 24.43 -11.04 -12.13
C ALA A 704 24.14 -11.24 -10.64
N THR A 705 25.17 -11.32 -9.79
CA THR A 705 25.03 -11.44 -8.33
C THR A 705 24.42 -10.18 -7.72
N TRP A 706 24.83 -9.00 -8.18
CA TRP A 706 24.19 -7.75 -7.76
C TRP A 706 22.75 -7.66 -8.21
N GLU A 707 22.44 -8.06 -9.45
CA GLU A 707 21.06 -8.10 -9.95
C GLU A 707 20.21 -9.07 -9.12
N LEU A 708 20.66 -10.32 -8.91
CA LEU A 708 19.97 -11.33 -8.10
C LEU A 708 19.63 -10.85 -6.67
N LEU A 709 20.57 -10.19 -6.00
CA LEU A 709 20.38 -9.67 -4.66
C LEU A 709 19.53 -8.38 -4.65
N ASN A 710 19.76 -7.46 -5.58
CA ASN A 710 19.03 -6.19 -5.66
C ASN A 710 17.56 -6.39 -6.06
N ASP A 711 17.30 -7.35 -6.95
CA ASP A 711 15.96 -7.78 -7.34
C ASP A 711 15.17 -8.32 -6.13
N ALA A 712 15.86 -8.96 -5.17
CA ALA A 712 15.28 -9.45 -3.94
C ALA A 712 14.89 -8.31 -2.96
N LEU A 713 15.73 -7.29 -2.78
CA LEU A 713 15.41 -6.18 -1.86
C LEU A 713 14.27 -5.29 -2.37
N HIS A 714 14.34 -4.95 -3.66
CA HIS A 714 13.39 -4.01 -4.26
C HIS A 714 12.19 -4.69 -4.91
N SER A 715 12.03 -6.01 -4.68
CA SER A 715 11.03 -6.88 -5.29
C SER A 715 10.74 -6.45 -6.73
N VAL A 716 11.73 -6.66 -7.60
CA VAL A 716 11.68 -6.23 -9.00
C VAL A 716 10.46 -6.91 -9.64
N HIS A 717 9.37 -6.12 -9.69
CA HIS A 717 7.95 -6.50 -9.79
C HIS A 717 7.43 -7.22 -8.53
N ARG A 718 6.38 -6.74 -7.86
CA ARG A 718 5.13 -6.21 -8.44
C ARG A 718 4.51 -5.06 -7.62
N GLY A 719 4.92 -3.82 -7.88
CA GLY A 719 3.92 -2.76 -7.94
C GLY A 719 2.87 -3.09 -9.01
N VAL A 720 1.65 -2.55 -8.93
CA VAL A 720 0.68 -2.73 -10.04
C VAL A 720 1.35 -2.19 -11.29
N LEU A 721 1.67 -3.14 -12.17
CA LEU A 721 2.65 -2.98 -13.23
C LEU A 721 1.89 -2.14 -14.28
N ASP A 722 2.21 -0.85 -14.33
CA ASP A 722 1.26 0.15 -14.83
C ASP A 722 1.28 0.23 -16.36
N THR A 723 0.23 -0.28 -16.97
CA THR A 723 -0.01 -0.23 -18.42
C THR A 723 0.06 1.20 -18.96
N GLU A 724 -0.31 2.22 -18.19
CA GLU A 724 -0.23 3.62 -18.62
C GLU A 724 1.20 4.16 -18.61
N VAL A 725 2.05 3.72 -17.68
CA VAL A 725 3.50 4.06 -17.67
C VAL A 725 4.21 3.41 -18.85
N LEU A 726 3.91 2.14 -19.14
CA LEU A 726 4.47 1.46 -20.32
C LEU A 726 4.05 2.18 -21.62
N LYS A 727 2.76 2.50 -21.78
CA LYS A 727 2.26 3.30 -22.92
C LYS A 727 2.95 4.66 -23.02
N ALA A 728 3.07 5.38 -21.91
CA ALA A 728 3.69 6.71 -21.87
C ALA A 728 5.18 6.67 -22.26
N LEU A 729 5.90 5.61 -21.85
CA LEU A 729 7.27 5.37 -22.28
C LEU A 729 7.32 5.02 -23.78
N GLN A 730 6.55 4.03 -24.22
CA GLN A 730 6.49 3.55 -25.61
C GLN A 730 6.18 4.67 -26.61
N HIS A 731 5.22 5.54 -26.28
CA HIS A 731 4.85 6.70 -27.10
C HIS A 731 6.03 7.69 -27.31
N ARG A 732 6.96 7.74 -26.36
CA ARG A 732 8.10 8.67 -26.36
C ARG A 732 9.41 8.04 -26.83
N MET A 733 9.51 6.70 -26.88
CA MET A 733 10.71 5.99 -27.35
C MET A 733 11.10 6.46 -28.76
N ALA A 734 12.33 6.95 -28.90
CA ALA A 734 12.91 7.28 -30.20
C ALA A 734 12.96 6.03 -31.12
N ARG A 735 13.07 6.27 -32.43
CA ARG A 735 13.35 5.21 -33.40
C ARG A 735 14.86 4.95 -33.40
N GLY A 736 15.25 3.66 -33.46
CA GLY A 736 16.64 3.22 -33.56
C GLY A 736 17.21 3.34 -34.96
#